data_AF-A0A9D6IX34-F1
#
_entry.id   AF-A0A9D6IX34-F1
#
_cell.length_a   1.000
_cell.length_b   1.000
_cell.length_c   1.000
_cell.angle_alpha   90.00
_cell.angle_beta   90.00
_cell.angle_gamma   90.00
#
_symmetry.space_group_name_H-M   'P 1'
#
loop_
_entity.id
_entity.type
_entity.pdbx_description
1 polymer ?
#
loop_
_entity_poly.entity_id
_entity_poly.type
_entity_poly.pdbx_seq_one_letter_code
_entity_poly.pdbx_strand_id
1 'polypeptide(L)'
;MIPLLAALLLARPFQDGEDVHARLTRITQRLASVDPAERAAAAAEVHRLTREDVREKAKGTPEASIALAFLGDPGVRGEVAKLLHDPKYAAAAAEALGRAGPDSWSKELLKLAESDDPEIAFAAARAAAKSRSGAQGLKTLAERPEPRRYVVGAYGCELRKRGEYFRTYILACVSKDDSGAREFAIVALVNLPHAAEEVRSEMDETYGVRGVALKKVFQEASLRPQIRAILGRFLLRAGVYSYGDVVTFLAHADATFRSWARAMTPQHRSVLVQEAISRYSATTAELLEPVLRELTGLPLDEERVEDRLAKAKEWWTRKYGSTIDADVPKAIDDGVAWLKSKQQADGTWKYCQCGHKGYAAVDHTPGTTALVLYTLLKCGVSLEDKQLQRGFDYLLLLPLDKIPNAQTYTVALMAMVFGEAVHVLKSDRKTKDSRVIGFFSGRLRECAEWLIEAQVRLRRGGYEMGPWTYNKPAPKQESSDHSNTQFAMLGLLSARNNGIAIPAAVWQRALQWWLHAQMEDGGWPYVLQEDQRKTGSNSMSAAGMYCTLVAMSCLRKKDPKALTGEDPIVKVLGRMKKSYPVPAAGRSLQFGHVFSVYYDLYSLDRAMMISGTTSIEGRDWYRDGALFILYNQLSTGEWLDATDTCFALLFLKKAYIAVASGEGK
;
A
#
# COMPACT_ATOMS: atom_id res chain seq x y z
N MET A 1 24.45 -25.54 0.71
CA MET A 1 23.32 -26.22 1.37
C MET A 1 23.70 -27.04 2.62
N ILE A 2 24.96 -27.42 2.81
CA ILE A 2 25.40 -28.25 3.95
C ILE A 2 25.62 -27.48 5.29
N PRO A 3 25.95 -26.17 5.34
CA PRO A 3 26.16 -25.48 6.63
C PRO A 3 24.86 -25.19 7.41
N LEU A 4 23.73 -25.02 6.71
CA LEU A 4 22.43 -24.75 7.34
C LEU A 4 21.84 -26.02 8.00
N LEU A 5 22.11 -27.18 7.41
CA LEU A 5 21.75 -28.49 7.98
C LEU A 5 22.64 -28.86 9.19
N ALA A 6 23.92 -28.49 9.17
CA ALA A 6 24.82 -28.71 10.31
C ALA A 6 24.49 -27.82 11.52
N ALA A 7 24.00 -26.59 11.32
CA ALA A 7 23.56 -25.70 12.40
C ALA A 7 22.21 -26.12 13.02
N LEU A 8 21.35 -26.80 12.26
CA LEU A 8 20.11 -27.40 12.77
C LEU A 8 20.33 -28.72 13.54
N LEU A 9 21.49 -29.36 13.36
CA LEU A 9 21.86 -30.63 13.98
C LEU A 9 22.78 -30.51 15.23
N LEU A 10 23.11 -29.29 15.67
CA LEU A 10 24.05 -29.06 16.79
C LEU A 10 23.46 -28.24 17.95
N ALA A 11 22.17 -28.38 18.24
CA ALA A 11 21.65 -28.07 19.58
C ALA A 11 21.73 -29.35 20.42
N ARG A 12 22.75 -29.45 21.29
CA ARG A 12 22.87 -30.58 22.21
C ARG A 12 21.63 -30.61 23.13
N PRO A 13 20.93 -31.75 23.28
CA PRO A 13 19.89 -31.90 24.30
C PRO A 13 20.52 -31.64 25.67
N PHE A 14 19.89 -30.78 26.48
CA PHE A 14 20.31 -30.31 27.82
C PHE A 14 21.82 -30.19 28.00
N GLN A 15 22.38 -28.98 27.92
CA GLN A 15 23.79 -28.78 28.29
C GLN A 15 24.01 -29.23 29.74
N ASP A 16 25.10 -29.96 30.01
CA ASP A 16 25.48 -30.34 31.37
C ASP A 16 25.57 -29.08 32.25
N GLY A 17 24.65 -28.95 33.21
CA GLY A 17 24.53 -27.79 34.11
C GLY A 17 23.28 -26.92 33.94
N GLU A 18 22.47 -27.10 32.89
CA GLU A 18 21.17 -26.41 32.75
C GLU A 18 20.09 -27.12 33.58
N ASP A 19 19.44 -26.40 34.51
CA ASP A 19 18.30 -26.93 35.27
C ASP A 19 17.12 -27.19 34.31
N VAL A 20 16.93 -28.46 33.98
CA VAL A 20 15.86 -28.99 33.12
C VAL A 20 14.49 -28.53 33.60
N HIS A 21 14.25 -28.51 34.90
CA HIS A 21 12.97 -28.16 35.48
C HIS A 21 12.70 -26.67 35.32
N ALA A 22 13.70 -25.81 35.58
CA ALA A 22 13.61 -24.38 35.34
C ALA A 22 13.39 -24.06 33.85
N ARG A 23 14.01 -24.82 32.94
CA ARG A 23 13.80 -24.67 31.49
C ARG A 23 12.37 -25.05 31.09
N LEU A 24 11.89 -26.23 31.49
CA LEU A 24 10.53 -26.69 31.18
C LEU A 24 9.46 -25.78 31.80
N THR A 25 9.71 -25.23 32.98
CA THR A 25 8.85 -24.21 33.62
C THR A 25 8.72 -22.98 32.72
N ARG A 26 9.86 -22.45 32.25
CA ARG A 26 9.89 -21.28 31.37
C ARG A 26 9.19 -21.52 30.04
N ILE A 27 9.40 -22.69 29.45
CA ILE A 27 8.72 -23.12 28.21
C ILE A 27 7.21 -23.20 28.45
N THR A 28 6.78 -23.87 29.53
CA THR A 28 5.37 -24.07 29.87
C THR A 28 4.63 -22.75 30.06
N GLN A 29 5.24 -21.79 30.76
CA GLN A 29 4.71 -20.43 30.91
C GLN A 29 4.55 -19.72 29.56
N ARG A 30 5.54 -19.83 28.66
CA ARG A 30 5.48 -19.19 27.33
C ARG A 30 4.47 -19.85 26.39
N LEU A 31 4.21 -21.15 26.53
CA LEU A 31 3.16 -21.85 25.79
C LEU A 31 1.75 -21.36 26.15
N ALA A 32 1.54 -20.90 27.38
CA ALA A 32 0.27 -20.33 27.85
C ALA A 32 0.04 -18.88 27.38
N SER A 33 1.09 -18.19 26.91
CA SER A 33 1.03 -16.76 26.59
C SER A 33 -0.07 -16.39 25.60
N VAL A 34 -0.75 -15.27 25.80
CA VAL A 34 -1.63 -14.69 24.77
C VAL A 34 -0.86 -14.13 23.55
N ASP A 35 0.46 -13.96 23.64
CA ASP A 35 1.28 -13.54 22.51
C ASP A 35 1.57 -14.71 21.55
N PRO A 36 1.10 -14.65 20.29
CA PRO A 36 1.34 -15.72 19.33
C PRO A 36 2.81 -15.94 18.99
N ALA A 37 3.68 -14.92 19.05
CA ALA A 37 5.10 -15.05 18.78
C ALA A 37 5.82 -15.81 19.89
N GLU A 38 5.53 -15.50 21.15
CA GLU A 38 6.08 -16.24 22.30
C GLU A 38 5.62 -17.70 22.31
N ARG A 39 4.33 -17.95 22.05
CA ARG A 39 3.81 -19.32 21.95
C ARG A 39 4.50 -20.10 20.83
N ALA A 40 4.68 -19.50 19.66
CA ALA A 40 5.34 -20.15 18.52
C ALA A 40 6.81 -20.46 18.83
N ALA A 41 7.53 -19.53 19.45
CA ALA A 41 8.92 -19.73 19.86
C ALA A 41 9.05 -20.82 20.94
N ALA A 42 8.16 -20.84 21.92
CA ALA A 42 8.12 -21.89 22.95
C ALA A 42 7.80 -23.26 22.36
N ALA A 43 6.82 -23.36 21.45
CA ALA A 43 6.52 -24.60 20.76
C ALA A 43 7.71 -25.12 19.93
N ALA A 44 8.41 -24.23 19.22
CA ALA A 44 9.64 -24.58 18.51
C ALA A 44 10.74 -25.07 19.46
N GLU A 45 10.86 -24.47 20.65
CA GLU A 45 11.79 -24.92 21.68
C GLU A 45 11.44 -26.32 22.22
N VAL A 46 10.16 -26.60 22.50
CA VAL A 46 9.71 -27.95 22.89
C VAL A 46 10.07 -28.96 21.81
N HIS A 47 9.85 -28.64 20.54
CA HIS A 47 10.12 -29.56 19.42
C HIS A 47 11.61 -29.87 19.20
N ARG A 48 12.53 -29.14 19.86
CA ARG A 48 13.96 -29.47 19.88
C ARG A 48 14.32 -30.48 20.98
N LEU A 49 13.41 -30.76 21.91
CA LEU A 49 13.60 -31.77 22.96
C LEU A 49 13.24 -33.16 22.44
N THR A 50 13.88 -34.19 22.99
CA THR A 50 13.47 -35.59 22.75
C THR A 50 12.52 -36.05 23.86
N ARG A 51 11.63 -37.00 23.53
CA ARG A 51 10.74 -37.59 24.54
C ARG A 51 11.51 -38.34 25.62
N GLU A 52 12.62 -38.96 25.25
CA GLU A 52 13.48 -39.72 26.15
C GLU A 52 14.14 -38.78 27.16
N ASP A 53 14.76 -37.69 26.70
CA ASP A 53 15.38 -36.69 27.58
C ASP A 53 14.38 -36.10 28.59
N VAL A 54 13.16 -35.77 28.14
CA VAL A 54 12.13 -35.20 29.03
C VAL A 54 11.67 -36.23 30.07
N ARG A 55 11.55 -37.51 29.68
CA ARG A 55 11.17 -38.60 30.60
C ARG A 55 12.26 -38.92 31.60
N GLU A 56 13.53 -38.88 31.22
CA GLU A 56 14.64 -39.18 32.12
C GLU A 56 14.94 -38.03 33.08
N LYS A 57 14.92 -36.79 32.58
CA LYS A 57 15.43 -35.63 33.32
C LYS A 57 14.37 -34.83 34.08
N ALA A 58 13.08 -35.05 33.82
CA ALA A 58 11.98 -34.28 34.42
C ALA A 58 10.73 -35.10 34.78
N LYS A 59 10.89 -36.41 34.95
CA LYS A 59 9.77 -37.35 35.16
C LYS A 59 8.84 -36.90 36.29
N GLY A 60 7.54 -37.03 36.06
CA GLY A 60 6.52 -36.82 37.09
C GLY A 60 6.20 -35.36 37.42
N THR A 61 6.78 -34.41 36.67
CA THR A 61 6.44 -32.98 36.80
C THR A 61 5.30 -32.59 35.84
N PRO A 62 4.39 -31.68 36.22
CA PRO A 62 3.35 -31.15 35.32
C PRO A 62 3.92 -30.62 33.99
N GLU A 63 5.04 -29.90 34.07
CA GLU A 63 5.73 -29.31 32.93
C GLU A 63 6.24 -30.38 31.95
N ALA A 64 6.74 -31.51 32.46
CA ALA A 64 7.18 -32.63 31.63
C ALA A 64 5.99 -33.32 30.94
N SER A 65 4.88 -33.56 31.63
CA SER A 65 3.68 -34.14 31.02
C SER A 65 3.12 -33.24 29.91
N ILE A 66 3.12 -31.92 30.11
CA ILE A 66 2.75 -30.93 29.08
C ILE A 66 3.70 -30.99 27.89
N ALA A 67 5.01 -30.95 28.11
CA ALA A 67 6.01 -31.02 27.05
C ALA A 67 5.91 -32.32 26.24
N LEU A 68 5.73 -33.46 26.90
CA LEU A 68 5.53 -34.77 26.27
C LEU A 68 4.25 -34.81 25.42
N ALA A 69 3.15 -34.23 25.90
CA ALA A 69 1.93 -34.12 25.13
C ALA A 69 2.12 -33.24 23.87
N PHE A 70 2.87 -32.14 23.96
CA PHE A 70 3.26 -31.32 22.80
C PHE A 70 4.15 -32.08 21.80
N LEU A 71 5.01 -32.97 22.29
CA LEU A 71 5.81 -33.90 21.49
C LEU A 71 4.98 -35.07 20.93
N GLY A 72 3.67 -35.13 21.20
CA GLY A 72 2.76 -36.13 20.66
C GLY A 72 2.75 -37.47 21.42
N ASP A 73 3.17 -37.50 22.68
CA ASP A 73 3.09 -38.68 23.53
C ASP A 73 1.64 -38.93 23.99
N PRO A 74 0.99 -40.03 23.60
CA PRO A 74 -0.38 -40.33 24.00
C PRO A 74 -0.50 -40.77 25.47
N GLY A 75 0.58 -41.27 26.09
CA GLY A 75 0.53 -41.86 27.44
C GLY A 75 0.29 -40.85 28.55
N VAL A 76 0.62 -39.58 28.31
CA VAL A 76 0.50 -38.50 29.30
C VAL A 76 -0.82 -37.73 29.22
N ARG A 77 -1.70 -38.04 28.25
CA ARG A 77 -2.95 -37.27 28.01
C ARG A 77 -3.86 -37.22 29.25
N GLY A 78 -3.99 -38.35 29.96
CA GLY A 78 -4.79 -38.41 31.18
C GLY A 78 -4.19 -37.60 32.34
N GLU A 79 -2.86 -37.51 32.42
CA GLU A 79 -2.18 -36.65 33.40
C GLU A 79 -2.38 -35.18 33.06
N VAL A 80 -2.18 -34.81 31.79
CA VAL A 80 -2.39 -33.43 31.32
C VAL A 80 -3.85 -33.00 31.48
N ALA A 81 -4.82 -33.90 31.29
CA ALA A 81 -6.23 -33.61 31.54
C ALA A 81 -6.51 -33.21 32.99
N LYS A 82 -5.82 -33.80 33.98
CA LYS A 82 -5.96 -33.40 35.39
C LYS A 82 -5.48 -31.96 35.62
N LEU A 83 -4.48 -31.51 34.85
CA LEU A 83 -3.92 -30.17 34.94
C LEU A 83 -4.87 -29.08 34.41
N LEU A 84 -5.95 -29.44 33.70
CA LEU A 84 -6.99 -28.49 33.27
C LEU A 84 -7.70 -27.80 34.45
N HIS A 85 -7.64 -28.39 35.64
CA HIS A 85 -8.24 -27.83 36.86
C HIS A 85 -7.27 -27.00 37.70
N ASP A 86 -5.99 -26.98 37.34
CA ASP A 86 -4.97 -26.16 38.02
C ASP A 86 -4.78 -24.85 37.24
N PRO A 87 -5.15 -23.68 37.80
CA PRO A 87 -5.00 -22.39 37.13
C PRO A 87 -3.57 -22.13 36.62
N LYS A 88 -2.54 -22.67 37.28
CA LYS A 88 -1.13 -22.50 36.87
C LYS A 88 -0.85 -23.17 35.52
N TYR A 89 -1.52 -24.28 35.21
CA TYR A 89 -1.22 -25.12 34.06
C TYR A 89 -2.35 -25.22 33.04
N ALA A 90 -3.57 -24.81 33.38
CA ALA A 90 -4.77 -25.03 32.59
C ALA A 90 -4.63 -24.57 31.12
N ALA A 91 -4.03 -23.39 30.88
CA ALA A 91 -3.81 -22.87 29.52
C ALA A 91 -2.85 -23.76 28.71
N ALA A 92 -1.67 -24.07 29.27
CA ALA A 92 -0.68 -24.90 28.59
C ALA A 92 -1.16 -26.35 28.41
N ALA A 93 -1.90 -26.88 29.38
CA ALA A 93 -2.54 -28.19 29.30
C ALA A 93 -3.62 -28.24 28.20
N ALA A 94 -4.44 -27.20 28.08
CA ALA A 94 -5.44 -27.09 27.01
C ALA A 94 -4.78 -27.09 25.61
N GLU A 95 -3.72 -26.30 25.41
CA GLU A 95 -2.94 -26.30 24.16
C GLU A 95 -2.37 -27.68 23.82
N ALA A 96 -1.81 -28.36 24.82
CA ALA A 96 -1.21 -29.68 24.68
C ALA A 96 -2.26 -30.72 24.26
N LEU A 97 -3.41 -30.75 24.92
CA LEU A 97 -4.52 -31.67 24.58
C LEU A 97 -5.13 -31.36 23.21
N GLY A 98 -5.18 -30.08 22.84
CA GLY A 98 -5.58 -29.66 21.50
C GLY A 98 -4.73 -30.25 20.38
N ARG A 99 -3.45 -30.56 20.65
CA ARG A 99 -2.56 -31.25 19.71
C ARG A 99 -2.65 -32.77 19.83
N ALA A 100 -2.87 -33.28 21.03
CA ALA A 100 -2.81 -34.71 21.31
C ALA A 100 -4.13 -35.44 20.99
N GLY A 101 -5.29 -34.79 20.91
CA GLY A 101 -6.55 -35.44 20.56
C GLY A 101 -7.76 -34.70 21.11
N PRO A 102 -8.21 -33.63 20.44
CA PRO A 102 -9.15 -32.67 21.03
C PRO A 102 -10.57 -33.20 21.21
N ASP A 103 -11.02 -34.17 20.41
CA ASP A 103 -12.39 -34.73 20.50
C ASP A 103 -12.70 -35.37 21.86
N SER A 104 -11.71 -36.02 22.49
CA SER A 104 -11.88 -36.70 23.78
C SER A 104 -12.08 -35.75 24.96
N TRP A 105 -11.79 -34.46 24.77
CA TRP A 105 -11.77 -33.45 25.84
C TRP A 105 -12.62 -32.21 25.49
N SER A 106 -13.43 -32.29 24.43
CA SER A 106 -14.20 -31.13 23.96
C SER A 106 -15.07 -30.51 25.04
N LYS A 107 -15.64 -31.31 25.94
CA LYS A 107 -16.51 -30.82 27.01
C LYS A 107 -15.73 -30.00 28.04
N GLU A 108 -14.58 -30.52 28.46
CA GLU A 108 -13.67 -29.90 29.41
C GLU A 108 -13.06 -28.61 28.83
N LEU A 109 -12.64 -28.66 27.56
CA LEU A 109 -12.11 -27.50 26.84
C LEU A 109 -13.18 -26.42 26.64
N LEU A 110 -14.42 -26.78 26.31
CA LEU A 110 -15.52 -25.81 26.20
C LEU A 110 -15.82 -25.14 27.55
N LYS A 111 -15.76 -25.88 28.66
CA LYS A 111 -15.92 -25.30 30.00
C LYS A 111 -14.82 -24.31 30.32
N LEU A 112 -13.56 -24.62 29.97
CA LEU A 112 -12.43 -23.71 30.16
C LEU A 112 -12.47 -22.49 29.22
N ALA A 113 -13.06 -22.61 28.03
CA ALA A 113 -13.28 -21.48 27.14
C ALA A 113 -14.18 -20.39 27.75
N GLU A 114 -14.94 -20.71 28.81
CA GLU A 114 -15.75 -19.76 29.57
C GLU A 114 -14.98 -19.05 30.72
N SER A 115 -13.67 -19.32 30.86
CA SER A 115 -12.82 -18.70 31.90
C SER A 115 -12.74 -17.17 31.75
N ASP A 116 -12.66 -16.48 32.89
CA ASP A 116 -12.36 -15.03 32.92
C ASP A 116 -10.88 -14.73 32.67
N ASP A 117 -10.02 -15.75 32.71
CA ASP A 117 -8.62 -15.64 32.31
C ASP A 117 -8.47 -15.84 30.79
N PRO A 118 -8.00 -14.83 30.03
CA PRO A 118 -7.84 -14.95 28.59
C PRO A 118 -6.79 -15.98 28.17
N GLU A 119 -5.74 -16.25 28.95
CA GLU A 119 -4.76 -17.29 28.60
C GLU A 119 -5.44 -18.65 28.54
N ILE A 120 -6.24 -18.96 29.57
CA ILE A 120 -7.01 -20.20 29.66
C ILE A 120 -8.10 -20.23 28.58
N ALA A 121 -8.92 -19.19 28.48
CA ALA A 121 -10.07 -19.17 27.58
C ALA A 121 -9.66 -19.33 26.12
N PHE A 122 -8.65 -18.59 25.66
CA PHE A 122 -8.20 -18.63 24.27
C PHE A 122 -7.39 -19.90 23.95
N ALA A 123 -6.62 -20.44 24.90
CA ALA A 123 -5.97 -21.74 24.74
C ALA A 123 -7.01 -22.86 24.56
N ALA A 124 -8.03 -22.88 25.41
CA ALA A 124 -9.09 -23.85 25.36
C ALA A 124 -9.94 -23.72 24.08
N ALA A 125 -10.26 -22.50 23.64
CA ALA A 125 -10.96 -22.26 22.39
C ALA A 125 -10.14 -22.71 21.16
N ARG A 126 -8.83 -22.41 21.11
CA ARG A 126 -7.93 -22.91 20.05
C ARG A 126 -7.90 -24.44 20.01
N ALA A 127 -7.85 -25.08 21.17
CA ALA A 127 -7.83 -26.53 21.28
C ALA A 127 -9.17 -27.14 20.83
N ALA A 128 -10.29 -26.60 21.32
CA ALA A 128 -11.64 -27.07 20.98
C ALA A 128 -12.00 -26.85 19.50
N ALA A 129 -11.53 -25.76 18.88
CA ALA A 129 -11.79 -25.48 17.47
C ALA A 129 -11.23 -26.55 16.51
N LYS A 130 -10.27 -27.36 16.96
CA LYS A 130 -9.68 -28.47 16.19
C LYS A 130 -10.59 -29.71 16.13
N SER A 131 -11.65 -29.76 16.94
CA SER A 131 -12.58 -30.89 17.01
C SER A 131 -13.95 -30.51 16.46
N ARG A 132 -14.73 -31.50 15.98
CA ARG A 132 -16.08 -31.21 15.42
C ARG A 132 -17.04 -30.79 16.53
N SER A 133 -17.02 -31.50 17.65
CA SER A 133 -17.86 -31.23 18.82
C SER A 133 -17.51 -29.92 19.51
N GLY A 134 -16.21 -29.63 19.64
CA GLY A 134 -15.71 -28.37 20.19
C GLY A 134 -16.07 -27.18 19.32
N ALA A 135 -15.92 -27.27 18.01
CA ALA A 135 -16.34 -26.21 17.09
C ALA A 135 -17.84 -25.90 17.17
N GLN A 136 -18.70 -26.92 17.30
CA GLN A 136 -20.13 -26.72 17.48
C GLN A 136 -20.44 -26.03 18.81
N GLY A 137 -19.77 -26.41 19.90
CA GLY A 137 -19.93 -25.76 21.19
C GLY A 137 -19.45 -24.29 21.20
N LEU A 138 -18.37 -23.98 20.47
CA LEU A 138 -17.88 -22.60 20.31
C LEU A 138 -18.86 -21.74 19.52
N LYS A 139 -19.57 -22.31 18.54
CA LYS A 139 -20.67 -21.61 17.85
C LYS A 139 -21.78 -21.23 18.82
N THR A 140 -22.22 -22.17 19.66
CA THR A 140 -23.21 -21.89 20.71
C THR A 140 -22.70 -20.86 21.71
N LEU A 141 -21.41 -20.88 22.04
CA LEU A 141 -20.79 -19.87 22.92
C LEU A 141 -20.80 -18.47 22.26
N ALA A 142 -20.60 -18.40 20.94
CA ALA A 142 -20.68 -17.18 20.14
C ALA A 142 -22.10 -16.63 19.96
N GLU A 143 -23.13 -17.31 20.44
CA GLU A 143 -24.53 -16.86 20.37
C GLU A 143 -25.04 -16.33 21.73
N ARG A 144 -24.21 -16.45 22.79
CA ARG A 144 -24.57 -15.99 24.14
C ARG A 144 -24.47 -14.48 24.30
N PRO A 145 -25.27 -13.86 25.18
CA PRO A 145 -25.27 -12.40 25.35
C PRO A 145 -24.06 -11.85 26.11
N GLU A 146 -23.28 -12.68 26.83
CA GLU A 146 -22.15 -12.18 27.62
C GLU A 146 -20.95 -11.85 26.72
N PRO A 147 -20.50 -10.58 26.64
CA PRO A 147 -19.52 -10.14 25.64
C PRO A 147 -18.20 -10.93 25.62
N ARG A 148 -17.69 -11.36 26.78
CA ARG A 148 -16.44 -12.13 26.86
C ARG A 148 -16.58 -13.52 26.23
N ARG A 149 -17.62 -14.26 26.64
CA ARG A 149 -17.92 -15.62 26.14
C ARG A 149 -18.20 -15.59 24.65
N TYR A 150 -19.04 -14.63 24.27
CA TYR A 150 -19.39 -14.28 22.92
C TYR A 150 -18.11 -14.14 22.03
N VAL A 151 -17.12 -13.35 22.47
CA VAL A 151 -15.86 -13.12 21.73
C VAL A 151 -15.01 -14.39 21.60
N VAL A 152 -14.91 -15.20 22.66
CA VAL A 152 -14.13 -16.46 22.64
C VAL A 152 -14.74 -17.46 21.66
N GLY A 153 -16.07 -17.56 21.63
CA GLY A 153 -16.79 -18.39 20.67
C GLY A 153 -16.57 -17.92 19.22
N ALA A 154 -16.70 -16.62 18.98
CA ALA A 154 -16.46 -16.01 17.67
C ALA A 154 -15.03 -16.27 17.17
N TYR A 155 -14.04 -16.10 18.03
CA TYR A 155 -12.64 -16.42 17.75
C TYR A 155 -12.47 -17.88 17.31
N GLY A 156 -13.08 -18.82 18.05
CA GLY A 156 -13.05 -20.24 17.72
C GLY A 156 -13.65 -20.57 16.35
N CYS A 157 -14.72 -19.87 15.97
CA CYS A 157 -15.36 -20.01 14.66
C CYS A 157 -14.47 -19.48 13.53
N GLU A 158 -13.86 -18.31 13.73
CA GLU A 158 -12.95 -17.65 12.77
C GLU A 158 -11.67 -18.44 12.49
N LEU A 159 -11.21 -19.26 13.45
CA LEU A 159 -10.10 -20.20 13.21
C LEU A 159 -10.43 -21.27 12.15
N ARG A 160 -11.71 -21.57 11.93
CA ARG A 160 -12.16 -22.58 10.95
C ARG A 160 -12.67 -21.98 9.65
N LYS A 161 -13.40 -20.86 9.73
CA LYS A 161 -14.04 -20.22 8.59
C LYS A 161 -13.98 -18.71 8.76
N ARG A 162 -13.24 -18.08 7.83
CA ARG A 162 -12.99 -16.63 7.79
C ARG A 162 -14.27 -15.83 7.53
N GLY A 163 -14.46 -14.75 8.27
CA GLY A 163 -15.35 -13.62 7.94
C GLY A 163 -16.81 -13.77 8.37
N GLU A 164 -17.18 -14.84 9.07
CA GLU A 164 -18.57 -15.05 9.53
C GLU A 164 -18.88 -14.28 10.82
N TYR A 165 -17.88 -14.12 11.67
CA TYR A 165 -17.99 -13.49 12.98
C TYR A 165 -17.06 -12.28 13.16
N PHE A 166 -15.98 -12.13 12.40
CA PHE A 166 -14.95 -11.13 12.65
C PHE A 166 -15.48 -9.70 12.89
N ARG A 167 -16.26 -9.15 11.96
CA ARG A 167 -16.74 -7.75 12.00
C ARG A 167 -17.80 -7.52 13.07
N THR A 168 -18.83 -8.35 13.09
CA THR A 168 -20.03 -8.18 13.92
C THR A 168 -19.72 -8.23 15.42
N TYR A 169 -18.58 -8.82 15.78
CA TYR A 169 -18.44 -9.43 17.08
C TYR A 169 -17.06 -9.27 17.72
N ILE A 170 -15.98 -9.52 16.97
CA ILE A 170 -14.63 -9.26 17.47
C ILE A 170 -14.35 -7.78 17.35
N LEU A 171 -14.43 -7.21 16.14
CA LEU A 171 -14.12 -5.81 15.91
C LEU A 171 -15.08 -4.86 16.66
N ALA A 172 -16.38 -5.17 16.67
CA ALA A 172 -17.39 -4.40 17.41
C ALA A 172 -17.13 -4.33 18.93
N CYS A 173 -16.54 -5.38 19.52
CA CYS A 173 -16.21 -5.41 20.95
C CYS A 173 -14.93 -4.66 21.30
N VAL A 174 -14.04 -4.38 20.33
CA VAL A 174 -12.85 -3.54 20.54
C VAL A 174 -13.24 -2.11 20.93
N SER A 175 -14.36 -1.60 20.44
CA SER A 175 -14.84 -0.24 20.74
C SER A 175 -15.80 -0.13 21.93
N LYS A 176 -16.14 -1.23 22.62
CA LYS A 176 -17.07 -1.20 23.76
C LYS A 176 -16.41 -0.68 25.03
N ASP A 177 -17.12 0.06 25.86
CA ASP A 177 -16.63 0.63 27.14
C ASP A 177 -16.39 -0.42 28.25
N ASP A 178 -16.84 -1.67 28.06
CA ASP A 178 -16.50 -2.79 28.93
C ASP A 178 -15.04 -3.22 28.70
N SER A 179 -14.16 -2.91 29.66
CA SER A 179 -12.73 -3.22 29.61
C SER A 179 -12.46 -4.72 29.45
N GLY A 180 -13.28 -5.60 30.04
CA GLY A 180 -13.08 -7.05 29.94
C GLY A 180 -13.44 -7.60 28.56
N ALA A 181 -14.56 -7.15 27.99
CA ALA A 181 -14.94 -7.51 26.62
C ALA A 181 -13.91 -6.99 25.60
N ARG A 182 -13.43 -5.76 25.81
CA ARG A 182 -12.41 -5.12 24.99
C ARG A 182 -11.09 -5.89 25.01
N GLU A 183 -10.60 -6.30 26.18
CA GLU A 183 -9.38 -7.09 26.29
C GLU A 183 -9.48 -8.44 25.57
N PHE A 184 -10.59 -9.16 25.76
CA PHE A 184 -10.82 -10.42 25.05
C PHE A 184 -10.87 -10.21 23.54
N ALA A 185 -11.53 -9.15 23.07
CA ALA A 185 -11.59 -8.81 21.65
C ALA A 185 -10.18 -8.54 21.06
N ILE A 186 -9.33 -7.83 21.80
CA ILE A 186 -7.93 -7.59 21.43
C ILE A 186 -7.14 -8.90 21.35
N VAL A 187 -7.28 -9.79 22.34
CA VAL A 187 -6.60 -11.10 22.32
C VAL A 187 -7.07 -11.92 21.12
N ALA A 188 -8.36 -11.96 20.83
CA ALA A 188 -8.90 -12.62 19.65
C ALA A 188 -8.27 -12.07 18.36
N LEU A 189 -8.28 -10.74 18.22
CA LEU A 189 -7.75 -10.01 17.07
C LEU A 189 -6.28 -10.36 16.80
N VAL A 190 -5.44 -10.28 17.83
CA VAL A 190 -3.98 -10.53 17.73
C VAL A 190 -3.69 -11.98 17.32
N ASN A 191 -4.57 -12.92 17.71
CA ASN A 191 -4.35 -14.35 17.56
C ASN A 191 -5.04 -14.96 16.32
N LEU A 192 -5.73 -14.17 15.51
CA LEU A 192 -6.33 -14.61 14.25
C LEU A 192 -5.37 -14.40 13.08
N PRO A 193 -5.09 -15.44 12.25
CA PRO A 193 -4.12 -15.32 11.16
C PRO A 193 -4.45 -14.25 10.12
N HIS A 194 -5.74 -14.05 9.83
CA HIS A 194 -6.24 -13.13 8.81
C HIS A 194 -6.53 -11.72 9.33
N ALA A 195 -6.52 -11.51 10.66
CA ALA A 195 -6.99 -10.27 11.27
C ALA A 195 -6.18 -9.04 10.87
N ALA A 196 -4.86 -9.18 10.66
CA ALA A 196 -4.02 -8.04 10.28
C ALA A 196 -4.42 -7.47 8.90
N GLU A 197 -4.75 -8.35 7.95
CA GLU A 197 -5.24 -7.95 6.62
C GLU A 197 -6.63 -7.34 6.70
N GLU A 198 -7.52 -7.93 7.50
CA GLU A 198 -8.89 -7.43 7.64
C GLU A 198 -8.96 -6.09 8.35
N VAL A 199 -8.17 -5.90 9.41
CA VAL A 199 -8.06 -4.60 10.09
C VAL A 199 -7.49 -3.55 9.14
N ARG A 200 -6.46 -3.89 8.35
CA ARG A 200 -5.92 -2.95 7.36
C ARG A 200 -6.99 -2.54 6.35
N SER A 201 -7.65 -3.53 5.73
CA SER A 201 -8.72 -3.31 4.75
C SER A 201 -9.87 -2.49 5.32
N GLU A 202 -10.33 -2.82 6.53
CA GLU A 202 -11.42 -2.10 7.20
C GLU A 202 -11.00 -0.68 7.56
N MET A 203 -9.77 -0.48 8.00
CA MET A 203 -9.28 0.86 8.28
C MET A 203 -9.22 1.70 7.01
N ASP A 204 -8.72 1.13 5.92
CA ASP A 204 -8.72 1.76 4.60
C ASP A 204 -10.15 2.09 4.12
N GLU A 205 -11.13 1.23 4.38
CA GLU A 205 -12.55 1.41 4.01
C GLU A 205 -13.28 2.44 4.89
N THR A 206 -13.14 2.36 6.22
CA THR A 206 -13.98 3.06 7.21
C THR A 206 -13.39 4.38 7.65
N TYR A 207 -12.07 4.43 7.87
CA TYR A 207 -11.37 5.62 8.32
C TYR A 207 -10.51 6.24 7.22
N GLY A 208 -10.29 5.50 6.13
CA GLY A 208 -9.21 5.75 5.20
C GLY A 208 -7.84 5.44 5.81
N VAL A 209 -6.76 5.83 5.12
CA VAL A 209 -5.35 5.65 5.56
C VAL A 209 -5.00 6.42 6.86
N ARG A 210 -6.01 6.89 7.61
CA ARG A 210 -5.87 7.44 8.96
C ARG A 210 -5.21 6.40 9.84
N GLY A 211 -3.99 6.71 10.27
CA GLY A 211 -3.37 5.97 11.37
C GLY A 211 -4.31 6.03 12.57
N VAL A 212 -4.59 4.87 13.18
CA VAL A 212 -4.96 4.86 14.59
C VAL A 212 -3.89 5.68 15.29
N ALA A 213 -4.28 6.69 16.07
CA ALA A 213 -3.33 7.39 16.91
C ALA A 213 -2.83 6.37 17.93
N LEU A 214 -1.77 5.64 17.57
CA LEU A 214 -1.22 4.56 18.38
C LEU A 214 -0.86 5.10 19.77
N LYS A 215 -0.45 6.36 19.84
CA LYS A 215 -0.30 7.09 21.09
C LYS A 215 -1.50 6.96 22.05
N LYS A 216 -2.74 7.03 21.56
CA LYS A 216 -3.95 6.85 22.38
C LYS A 216 -4.09 5.41 22.87
N VAL A 217 -3.84 4.42 22.01
CA VAL A 217 -3.83 3.00 22.37
C VAL A 217 -2.81 2.72 23.48
N PHE A 218 -1.66 3.39 23.47
CA PHE A 218 -0.60 3.17 24.45
C PHE A 218 -0.75 3.97 25.74
N GLN A 219 -1.48 5.09 25.70
CA GLN A 219 -1.85 5.89 26.88
C GLN A 219 -3.11 5.38 27.60
N GLU A 220 -3.75 4.35 27.07
CA GLU A 220 -4.97 3.77 27.61
C GLU A 220 -4.69 2.94 28.86
N ALA A 221 -4.88 3.56 30.04
CA ALA A 221 -4.66 2.94 31.34
C ALA A 221 -5.61 1.76 31.65
N SER A 222 -6.72 1.63 30.91
CA SER A 222 -7.73 0.58 31.12
C SER A 222 -7.30 -0.81 30.64
N LEU A 223 -6.27 -0.91 29.79
CA LEU A 223 -5.72 -2.19 29.31
C LEU A 223 -4.55 -2.66 30.18
N ARG A 224 -4.55 -3.96 30.54
CA ARG A 224 -3.38 -4.61 31.16
C ARG A 224 -2.12 -4.40 30.30
N PRO A 225 -0.93 -4.21 30.92
CA PRO A 225 0.31 -3.94 30.18
C PRO A 225 0.62 -4.97 29.09
N GLN A 226 0.40 -6.25 29.38
CA GLN A 226 0.62 -7.33 28.41
C GLN A 226 -0.31 -7.26 27.20
N ILE A 227 -1.60 -6.92 27.41
CA ILE A 227 -2.61 -6.80 26.34
C ILE A 227 -2.30 -5.59 25.46
N ARG A 228 -1.92 -4.48 26.09
CA ARG A 228 -1.48 -3.27 25.40
C ARG A 228 -0.24 -3.53 24.53
N ALA A 229 0.71 -4.32 25.03
CA ALA A 229 1.93 -4.65 24.30
C ALA A 229 1.66 -5.53 23.07
N ILE A 230 0.79 -6.55 23.19
CA ILE A 230 0.44 -7.41 22.05
C ILE A 230 -0.43 -6.68 21.01
N LEU A 231 -1.34 -5.79 21.45
CA LEU A 231 -2.13 -4.94 20.55
C LEU A 231 -1.20 -4.03 19.75
N GLY A 232 -0.20 -3.45 20.41
CA GLY A 232 0.85 -2.69 19.76
C GLY A 232 1.52 -3.48 18.64
N ARG A 233 2.11 -4.64 18.95
CA ARG A 233 2.74 -5.53 17.96
C ARG A 233 1.79 -5.91 16.82
N PHE A 234 0.51 -6.14 17.12
CA PHE A 234 -0.50 -6.45 16.10
C PHE A 234 -0.77 -5.28 15.16
N LEU A 235 -1.00 -4.07 15.69
CA LEU A 235 -1.25 -2.89 14.86
C LEU A 235 -0.05 -2.58 13.96
N LEU A 236 1.16 -2.85 14.45
CA LEU A 236 2.38 -2.77 13.66
C LEU A 236 2.43 -3.79 12.52
N ARG A 237 2.13 -5.06 12.80
CA ARG A 237 1.98 -6.10 11.77
C ARG A 237 0.88 -5.76 10.76
N ALA A 238 -0.19 -5.12 11.22
CA ALA A 238 -1.28 -4.66 10.38
C ALA A 238 -0.90 -3.43 9.53
N GLY A 239 0.26 -2.81 9.73
CA GLY A 239 0.69 -1.61 8.99
C GLY A 239 -0.04 -0.34 9.43
N VAL A 240 -0.64 -0.35 10.62
CA VAL A 240 -1.48 0.73 11.15
C VAL A 240 -0.64 1.65 12.01
N TYR A 241 0.24 2.43 11.39
CA TYR A 241 1.07 3.44 12.06
C TYR A 241 1.42 4.56 11.10
N SER A 242 1.67 5.77 11.60
CA SER A 242 2.26 6.89 10.85
C SER A 242 3.78 6.97 11.08
N TYR A 243 4.50 7.65 10.18
CA TYR A 243 5.93 7.93 10.42
C TYR A 243 6.16 8.76 11.69
N GLY A 244 5.18 9.60 12.06
CA GLY A 244 5.15 10.27 13.34
C GLY A 244 5.11 9.32 14.54
N ASP A 245 4.36 8.22 14.44
CA ASP A 245 4.33 7.18 15.47
C ASP A 245 5.68 6.48 15.56
N VAL A 246 6.30 6.15 14.41
CA VAL A 246 7.64 5.53 14.36
C VAL A 246 8.68 6.41 15.05
N VAL A 247 8.73 7.70 14.70
CA VAL A 247 9.65 8.67 15.34
C VAL A 247 9.38 8.77 16.84
N THR A 248 8.10 8.82 17.24
CA THR A 248 7.71 8.85 18.66
C THR A 248 8.18 7.59 19.40
N PHE A 249 8.11 6.41 18.78
CA PHE A 249 8.57 5.16 19.39
C PHE A 249 10.09 5.01 19.43
N LEU A 250 10.79 5.46 18.39
CA LEU A 250 12.26 5.55 18.40
C LEU A 250 12.76 6.44 19.54
N ALA A 251 11.99 7.49 19.83
CA ALA A 251 12.27 8.46 20.89
C ALA A 251 11.75 8.03 22.27
N HIS A 252 11.08 6.89 22.41
CA HIS A 252 10.45 6.50 23.68
C HIS A 252 11.49 6.04 24.71
N ALA A 253 11.25 6.34 25.99
CA ALA A 253 12.14 5.95 27.10
C ALA A 253 12.24 4.43 27.33
N ASP A 254 11.26 3.64 26.89
CA ASP A 254 11.19 2.19 27.11
C ASP A 254 11.76 1.47 25.88
N ALA A 255 12.72 0.58 26.14
CA ALA A 255 13.49 -0.13 25.13
C ALA A 255 12.61 -1.02 24.24
N THR A 256 11.46 -1.48 24.73
CA THR A 256 10.51 -2.30 23.99
C THR A 256 9.95 -1.52 22.80
N PHE A 257 9.52 -0.28 23.00
CA PHE A 257 9.00 0.56 21.91
C PHE A 257 10.09 0.90 20.88
N ARG A 258 11.31 1.19 21.34
CA ARG A 258 12.45 1.41 20.44
C ARG A 258 12.75 0.18 19.59
N SER A 259 12.68 -1.01 20.18
CA SER A 259 12.89 -2.27 19.44
C SER A 259 11.84 -2.49 18.36
N TRP A 260 10.58 -2.14 18.62
CA TRP A 260 9.52 -2.24 17.62
C TRP A 260 9.77 -1.27 16.47
N ALA A 261 10.15 -0.03 16.75
CA ALA A 261 10.37 0.98 15.71
C ALA A 261 11.56 0.64 14.80
N ARG A 262 12.59 -0.01 15.37
CA ARG A 262 13.70 -0.59 14.61
C ARG A 262 13.28 -1.78 13.75
N ALA A 263 12.31 -2.57 14.21
CA ALA A 263 11.73 -3.64 13.40
C ALA A 263 10.77 -3.12 12.31
N MET A 264 10.29 -1.88 12.41
CA MET A 264 9.46 -1.20 11.40
C MET A 264 10.28 -0.56 10.27
N THR A 265 11.59 -0.39 10.44
CA THR A 265 12.46 0.24 9.42
C THR A 265 12.98 -0.86 8.47
N PRO A 266 12.71 -0.79 7.15
CA PRO A 266 12.72 0.41 6.29
C PRO A 266 11.48 0.58 5.40
N GLN A 267 10.87 1.77 5.41
CA GLN A 267 10.27 2.30 4.17
C GLN A 267 11.19 3.39 3.62
N HIS A 268 11.24 4.59 4.21
CA HIS A 268 12.01 5.72 3.64
C HIS A 268 12.71 6.55 4.72
N ARG A 269 14.05 6.65 4.68
CA ARG A 269 14.86 7.37 5.67
C ARG A 269 14.59 8.87 5.65
N SER A 270 14.40 9.45 4.47
CA SER A 270 14.04 10.85 4.24
C SER A 270 12.81 11.27 5.02
N VAL A 271 11.79 10.39 5.08
CA VAL A 271 10.55 10.66 5.81
C VAL A 271 10.78 10.69 7.32
N LEU A 272 11.56 9.75 7.85
CA LEU A 272 11.89 9.71 9.28
C LEU A 272 12.71 10.93 9.70
N VAL A 273 13.67 11.37 8.87
CA VAL A 273 14.45 12.57 9.14
C VAL A 273 13.56 13.81 9.13
N GLN A 274 12.71 13.98 8.13
CA GLN A 274 11.78 15.11 8.05
C GLN A 274 10.85 15.16 9.26
N GLU A 275 10.28 14.02 9.68
CA GLU A 275 9.40 13.95 10.86
C GLU A 275 10.14 14.19 12.17
N ALA A 276 11.38 13.70 12.31
CA ALA A 276 12.18 13.97 13.49
C ALA A 276 12.53 15.46 13.60
N ILE A 277 12.92 16.11 12.49
CA ILE A 277 13.23 17.54 12.46
C ILE A 277 11.96 18.38 12.71
N SER A 278 10.82 18.03 12.13
CA SER A 278 9.58 18.81 12.28
C SER A 278 9.05 18.80 13.72
N ARG A 279 9.35 17.75 14.49
CA ARG A 279 8.96 17.56 15.89
C ARG A 279 10.02 18.01 16.88
N TYR A 280 11.19 18.40 16.40
CA TYR A 280 12.32 18.79 17.25
C TYR A 280 12.06 20.15 17.92
N SER A 281 12.05 20.15 19.25
CA SER A 281 11.82 21.33 20.09
C SER A 281 12.58 21.22 21.41
N ALA A 282 12.59 22.30 22.19
CA ALA A 282 13.12 22.27 23.56
C ALA A 282 12.52 21.16 24.44
N THR A 283 11.26 20.78 24.21
CA THR A 283 10.57 19.76 25.00
C THR A 283 10.80 18.33 24.51
N THR A 284 11.29 18.15 23.28
CA THR A 284 11.50 16.82 22.66
C THR A 284 12.96 16.52 22.35
N ALA A 285 13.86 17.48 22.56
CA ALA A 285 15.28 17.42 22.23
C ALA A 285 15.97 16.18 22.78
N GLU A 286 15.90 15.94 24.09
CA GLU A 286 16.54 14.79 24.76
C GLU A 286 16.11 13.43 24.15
N LEU A 287 14.88 13.35 23.66
CA LEU A 287 14.31 12.13 23.08
C LEU A 287 14.67 11.98 21.59
N LEU A 288 14.71 13.08 20.83
CA LEU A 288 14.89 13.05 19.38
C LEU A 288 16.34 13.19 18.93
N GLU A 289 17.23 13.77 19.74
CA GLU A 289 18.64 13.92 19.39
C GLU A 289 19.34 12.59 19.11
N PRO A 290 19.18 11.52 19.92
CA PRO A 290 19.76 10.21 19.60
C PRO A 290 19.25 9.67 18.26
N VAL A 291 17.95 9.86 17.99
CA VAL A 291 17.31 9.42 16.74
C VAL A 291 17.85 10.20 15.55
N LEU A 292 17.98 11.52 15.65
CA LEU A 292 18.56 12.34 14.58
C LEU A 292 20.04 11.99 14.35
N ARG A 293 20.83 11.77 15.41
CA ARG A 293 22.22 11.30 15.30
C ARG A 293 22.30 9.95 14.58
N GLU A 294 21.45 9.00 14.94
CA GLU A 294 21.34 7.69 14.29
C GLU A 294 20.96 7.84 12.80
N LEU A 295 19.94 8.65 12.51
CA LEU A 295 19.40 8.83 11.17
C LEU A 295 20.25 9.72 10.25
N THR A 296 21.12 10.58 10.77
CA THR A 296 21.83 11.57 9.93
C THR A 296 23.35 11.51 10.08
N GLY A 297 23.86 10.92 11.17
CA GLY A 297 25.28 10.98 11.55
C GLY A 297 25.74 12.36 12.03
N LEU A 298 24.83 13.33 12.19
CA LEU A 298 25.17 14.68 12.64
C LEU A 298 25.56 14.71 14.12
N PRO A 299 26.73 15.26 14.49
CA PRO A 299 26.95 15.65 15.87
C PRO A 299 26.05 16.86 16.18
N LEU A 300 25.14 16.72 17.16
CA LEU A 300 24.24 17.77 17.66
C LEU A 300 24.75 18.29 19.02
N ASP A 301 25.95 18.85 19.00
CA ASP A 301 26.81 19.14 20.15
C ASP A 301 26.76 20.60 20.62
N GLU A 302 25.99 21.46 19.96
CA GLU A 302 25.79 22.84 20.38
C GLU A 302 25.09 22.92 21.74
N GLU A 303 25.47 23.90 22.57
CA GLU A 303 24.94 24.05 23.93
C GLU A 303 23.42 24.30 23.92
N ARG A 304 22.93 25.14 23.00
CA ARG A 304 21.51 25.50 22.92
C ARG A 304 20.74 24.57 22.01
N VAL A 305 19.50 24.25 22.38
CA VAL A 305 18.60 23.42 21.55
C VAL A 305 18.31 24.10 20.21
N GLU A 306 18.15 25.43 20.21
CA GLU A 306 17.85 26.19 18.99
C GLU A 306 18.98 26.08 17.96
N ASP A 307 20.23 26.09 18.42
CA ASP A 307 21.41 26.01 17.55
C ASP A 307 21.57 24.60 16.96
N ARG A 308 21.30 23.56 17.77
CA ARG A 308 21.22 22.16 17.29
C ARG A 308 20.13 21.98 16.24
N LEU A 309 18.95 22.56 16.46
CA LEU A 309 17.85 22.52 15.48
C LEU A 309 18.23 23.25 14.19
N ALA A 310 18.86 24.42 14.29
CA ALA A 310 19.33 25.18 13.14
C ALA A 310 20.31 24.33 12.30
N LYS A 311 21.28 23.68 12.96
CA LYS A 311 22.23 22.76 12.31
C LYS A 311 21.54 21.57 11.63
N ALA A 312 20.55 20.96 12.29
CA ALA A 312 19.77 19.87 11.70
C ALA A 312 18.99 20.32 10.45
N LYS A 313 18.38 21.51 10.49
CA LYS A 313 17.67 22.11 9.36
C LYS A 313 18.60 22.49 8.21
N GLU A 314 19.78 23.04 8.52
CA GLU A 314 20.80 23.34 7.52
C GLU A 314 21.29 22.07 6.83
N TRP A 315 21.59 21.02 7.61
CA TRP A 315 21.95 19.72 7.04
C TRP A 315 20.84 19.18 6.15
N TRP A 316 19.58 19.24 6.61
CA TRP A 316 18.45 18.80 5.81
C TRP A 316 18.35 19.58 4.52
N THR A 317 18.46 20.91 4.57
CA THR A 317 18.43 21.76 3.37
C THR A 317 19.53 21.36 2.37
N ARG A 318 20.73 21.05 2.86
CA ARG A 318 21.86 20.62 2.04
C ARG A 318 21.73 19.19 1.50
N LYS A 319 21.10 18.28 2.24
CA LYS A 319 21.03 16.83 1.93
C LYS A 319 19.64 16.37 1.47
N TYR A 320 18.65 17.27 1.45
CA TYR A 320 17.24 17.03 1.16
C TYR A 320 17.09 16.14 -0.06
N GLY A 321 17.61 16.62 -1.18
CA GLY A 321 17.55 15.91 -2.45
C GLY A 321 18.22 14.56 -2.41
N SER A 322 19.49 14.50 -2.01
CA SER A 322 20.23 13.23 -1.97
C SER A 322 19.60 12.18 -1.05
N THR A 323 18.89 12.60 -0.01
CA THR A 323 18.25 11.67 0.94
C THR A 323 16.97 11.10 0.33
N ILE A 324 16.15 11.94 -0.30
CA ILE A 324 14.97 11.50 -1.04
C ILE A 324 15.37 10.62 -2.23
N ASP A 325 16.35 11.06 -3.02
CA ASP A 325 16.85 10.35 -4.21
C ASP A 325 17.36 8.93 -3.85
N ALA A 326 17.86 8.72 -2.61
CA ALA A 326 18.29 7.42 -2.13
C ALA A 326 17.15 6.44 -1.76
N ASP A 327 15.99 6.97 -1.35
CA ASP A 327 14.82 6.16 -0.96
C ASP A 327 13.92 5.80 -2.17
N VAL A 328 13.88 6.67 -3.19
CA VAL A 328 13.02 6.52 -4.37
C VAL A 328 13.14 5.15 -5.07
N PRO A 329 14.34 4.57 -5.30
CA PRO A 329 14.46 3.27 -5.95
C PRO A 329 13.72 2.15 -5.19
N LYS A 330 13.86 2.10 -3.86
CA LYS A 330 13.17 1.11 -3.03
C LYS A 330 11.66 1.29 -3.11
N ALA A 331 11.17 2.54 -3.08
CA ALA A 331 9.76 2.83 -3.22
C ALA A 331 9.20 2.30 -4.55
N ILE A 332 9.96 2.48 -5.63
CA ILE A 332 9.60 1.97 -6.96
C ILE A 332 9.55 0.44 -6.96
N ASP A 333 10.56 -0.22 -6.42
CA ASP A 333 10.64 -1.69 -6.37
C ASP A 333 9.46 -2.29 -5.58
N ASP A 334 9.14 -1.73 -4.42
CA ASP A 334 8.02 -2.17 -3.59
C ASP A 334 6.67 -2.00 -4.32
N GLY A 335 6.46 -0.86 -5.00
CA GLY A 335 5.24 -0.60 -5.77
C GLY A 335 5.10 -1.51 -7.00
N VAL A 336 6.21 -1.79 -7.71
CA VAL A 336 6.25 -2.74 -8.81
C VAL A 336 5.91 -4.15 -8.33
N ALA A 337 6.47 -4.57 -7.20
CA ALA A 337 6.19 -5.88 -6.61
C ALA A 337 4.70 -6.01 -6.23
N TRP A 338 4.12 -4.96 -5.64
CA TRP A 338 2.70 -4.94 -5.31
C TRP A 338 1.83 -5.04 -6.56
N LEU A 339 2.06 -4.21 -7.59
CA LEU A 339 1.31 -4.26 -8.84
C LEU A 339 1.35 -5.68 -9.43
N LYS A 340 2.54 -6.28 -9.52
CA LYS A 340 2.69 -7.66 -9.98
C LYS A 340 1.89 -8.67 -9.14
N SER A 341 1.81 -8.49 -7.81
CA SER A 341 1.03 -9.39 -6.95
C SER A 341 -0.50 -9.27 -7.13
N LYS A 342 -1.00 -8.17 -7.73
CA LYS A 342 -2.44 -7.94 -7.94
C LYS A 342 -2.97 -8.46 -9.27
N GLN A 343 -2.09 -8.97 -10.14
CA GLN A 343 -2.50 -9.55 -11.41
C GLN A 343 -3.42 -10.75 -11.19
N GLN A 344 -4.56 -10.78 -11.87
CA GLN A 344 -5.48 -11.90 -11.88
C GLN A 344 -4.93 -13.07 -12.72
N ALA A 345 -5.54 -14.25 -12.58
CA ALA A 345 -5.11 -15.45 -13.31
C ALA A 345 -5.24 -15.30 -14.84
N ASP A 346 -6.18 -14.47 -15.31
CA ASP A 346 -6.41 -14.14 -16.73
C ASP A 346 -5.45 -13.06 -17.28
N GLY A 347 -4.50 -12.58 -16.47
CA GLY A 347 -3.53 -11.56 -16.87
C GLY A 347 -3.97 -10.12 -16.62
N THR A 348 -5.20 -9.88 -16.15
CA THR A 348 -5.76 -8.53 -15.98
C THR A 348 -5.48 -7.92 -14.60
N TRP A 349 -5.67 -6.61 -14.50
CA TRP A 349 -5.78 -5.89 -13.24
C TRP A 349 -7.17 -5.27 -13.13
N LYS A 350 -7.90 -5.66 -12.08
CA LYS A 350 -9.25 -5.14 -11.83
C LYS A 350 -9.22 -3.65 -11.50
N TYR A 351 -10.17 -2.92 -12.06
CA TYR A 351 -10.44 -1.55 -11.68
C TYR A 351 -10.97 -1.49 -10.23
N CYS A 352 -10.38 -0.65 -9.38
CA CYS A 352 -10.95 -0.34 -8.06
C CYS A 352 -12.15 0.59 -8.25
N GLN A 353 -13.27 0.32 -7.57
CA GLN A 353 -14.43 1.22 -7.54
C GLN A 353 -14.47 2.07 -6.26
N CYS A 354 -13.34 2.17 -5.57
CA CYS A 354 -13.22 2.90 -4.31
C CYS A 354 -13.69 4.37 -4.49
N GLY A 355 -14.63 4.80 -3.63
CA GLY A 355 -15.17 6.17 -3.63
C GLY A 355 -16.40 6.44 -4.52
N HIS A 356 -16.88 5.46 -5.32
CA HIS A 356 -18.00 5.67 -6.27
C HIS A 356 -19.27 4.89 -5.88
N LYS A 357 -19.84 5.16 -4.70
CA LYS A 357 -21.19 4.64 -4.37
C LYS A 357 -22.23 5.38 -5.23
N GLY A 358 -22.66 4.79 -6.36
CA GLY A 358 -23.87 5.23 -7.09
C GLY A 358 -23.79 5.41 -8.61
N TYR A 359 -22.62 5.26 -9.24
CA TYR A 359 -22.53 5.20 -10.71
C TYR A 359 -22.59 3.75 -11.18
N ALA A 360 -23.29 3.47 -12.29
CA ALA A 360 -23.35 2.13 -12.87
C ALA A 360 -21.93 1.60 -13.11
N ALA A 361 -21.67 0.36 -12.70
CA ALA A 361 -20.35 -0.28 -12.78
C ALA A 361 -19.89 -0.40 -14.24
N VAL A 362 -19.20 0.61 -14.76
CA VAL A 362 -18.46 0.50 -16.02
C VAL A 362 -17.18 -0.27 -15.73
N ASP A 363 -16.97 -1.36 -16.45
CA ASP A 363 -15.75 -2.15 -16.33
C ASP A 363 -14.60 -1.46 -17.09
N HIS A 364 -13.68 -0.88 -16.34
CA HIS A 364 -12.47 -0.25 -16.88
C HIS A 364 -11.25 -1.19 -16.88
N THR A 365 -11.44 -2.49 -16.66
CA THR A 365 -10.35 -3.48 -16.58
C THR A 365 -9.36 -3.42 -17.74
N PRO A 366 -9.76 -3.24 -19.02
CA PRO A 366 -8.78 -3.09 -20.10
C PRO A 366 -7.93 -1.83 -19.96
N GLY A 367 -8.53 -0.70 -19.56
CA GLY A 367 -7.82 0.56 -19.33
C GLY A 367 -6.87 0.46 -18.13
N THR A 368 -7.33 -0.10 -17.01
CA THR A 368 -6.49 -0.34 -15.84
C THR A 368 -5.32 -1.27 -16.17
N THR A 369 -5.58 -2.36 -16.90
CA THR A 369 -4.53 -3.29 -17.36
C THR A 369 -3.50 -2.57 -18.24
N ALA A 370 -3.95 -1.72 -19.17
CA ALA A 370 -3.05 -0.93 -20.01
C ALA A 370 -2.20 0.08 -19.21
N LEU A 371 -2.79 0.76 -18.23
CA LEU A 371 -2.07 1.68 -17.34
C LEU A 371 -1.00 0.96 -16.51
N VAL A 372 -1.35 -0.21 -15.94
CA VAL A 372 -0.41 -1.02 -15.15
C VAL A 372 0.75 -1.50 -16.03
N LEU A 373 0.48 -2.05 -17.21
CA LEU A 373 1.52 -2.50 -18.13
C LEU A 373 2.42 -1.35 -18.59
N TYR A 374 1.84 -0.19 -18.91
CA TYR A 374 2.61 1.02 -19.24
C TYR A 374 3.54 1.39 -18.09
N THR A 375 3.00 1.45 -16.87
CA THR A 375 3.78 1.77 -15.66
C THR A 375 4.92 0.79 -15.44
N LEU A 376 4.67 -0.52 -15.52
CA LEU A 376 5.69 -1.54 -15.33
C LEU A 376 6.82 -1.41 -16.37
N LEU A 377 6.49 -1.12 -17.64
CA LEU A 377 7.50 -0.80 -18.66
C LEU A 377 8.31 0.45 -18.31
N LYS A 378 7.66 1.55 -17.90
CA LYS A 378 8.37 2.78 -17.48
C LYS A 378 9.24 2.56 -16.23
N CYS A 379 8.88 1.61 -15.37
CA CYS A 379 9.67 1.18 -14.23
C CYS A 379 10.84 0.25 -14.62
N GLY A 380 10.94 -0.19 -15.87
CA GLY A 380 12.04 -1.01 -16.37
C GLY A 380 11.80 -2.52 -16.29
N VAL A 381 10.56 -2.96 -16.08
CA VAL A 381 10.22 -4.39 -16.16
C VAL A 381 10.33 -4.86 -17.61
N SER A 382 11.06 -5.96 -17.83
CA SER A 382 11.31 -6.51 -19.17
C SER A 382 10.02 -7.01 -19.84
N LEU A 383 9.92 -6.85 -21.16
CA LEU A 383 8.87 -7.48 -21.98
C LEU A 383 8.91 -9.02 -21.96
N GLU A 384 10.02 -9.61 -21.52
CA GLU A 384 10.16 -11.06 -21.29
C GLU A 384 9.57 -11.50 -19.94
N ASP A 385 9.18 -10.57 -19.07
CA ASP A 385 8.53 -10.90 -17.81
C ASP A 385 7.18 -11.58 -18.06
N LYS A 386 7.01 -12.79 -17.50
CA LYS A 386 5.81 -13.62 -17.71
C LYS A 386 4.52 -12.93 -17.28
N GLN A 387 4.57 -12.00 -16.33
CA GLN A 387 3.39 -11.25 -15.90
C GLN A 387 3.03 -10.17 -16.92
N LEU A 388 4.02 -9.45 -17.46
CA LEU A 388 3.79 -8.50 -18.56
C LEU A 388 3.23 -9.21 -19.78
N GLN A 389 3.82 -10.34 -20.16
CA GLN A 389 3.37 -11.12 -21.31
C GLN A 389 1.89 -11.49 -21.22
N ARG A 390 1.42 -12.03 -20.08
CA ARG A 390 -0.01 -12.35 -19.91
C ARG A 390 -0.92 -11.13 -20.03
N GLY A 391 -0.51 -9.97 -19.50
CA GLY A 391 -1.30 -8.74 -19.65
C GLY A 391 -1.33 -8.25 -21.09
N PHE A 392 -0.22 -8.36 -21.81
CA PHE A 392 -0.17 -8.05 -23.24
C PHE A 392 -0.98 -9.04 -24.08
N ASP A 393 -0.92 -10.33 -23.79
CA ASP A 393 -1.74 -11.36 -24.45
C ASP A 393 -3.22 -10.99 -24.35
N TYR A 394 -3.68 -10.61 -23.16
CA TYR A 394 -5.05 -10.12 -22.95
C TYR A 394 -5.39 -8.91 -23.84
N LEU A 395 -4.58 -7.84 -23.81
CA LEU A 395 -4.87 -6.62 -24.59
C LEU A 395 -4.75 -6.81 -26.11
N LEU A 396 -3.76 -7.60 -26.56
CA LEU A 396 -3.54 -7.89 -27.98
C LEU A 396 -4.65 -8.76 -28.56
N LEU A 397 -5.25 -9.64 -27.76
CA LEU A 397 -6.37 -10.49 -28.15
C LEU A 397 -7.75 -9.84 -27.97
N LEU A 398 -7.81 -8.59 -27.49
CA LEU A 398 -9.05 -7.85 -27.29
C LEU A 398 -9.25 -6.79 -28.39
N PRO A 399 -10.06 -7.05 -29.43
CA PRO A 399 -10.38 -6.05 -30.45
C PRO A 399 -11.15 -4.86 -29.86
N LEU A 400 -10.94 -3.64 -30.37
CA LEU A 400 -11.57 -2.44 -29.83
C LEU A 400 -13.10 -2.45 -29.92
N ASP A 401 -13.67 -3.04 -30.97
CA ASP A 401 -15.12 -3.20 -31.17
C ASP A 401 -15.76 -4.21 -30.20
N LYS A 402 -14.94 -5.05 -29.55
CA LYS A 402 -15.36 -6.02 -28.53
C LYS A 402 -15.24 -5.49 -27.11
N ILE A 403 -14.68 -4.29 -26.91
CA ILE A 403 -14.66 -3.63 -25.61
C ILE A 403 -16.04 -2.98 -25.38
N PRO A 404 -16.85 -3.48 -24.44
CA PRO A 404 -18.16 -2.90 -24.17
C PRO A 404 -18.00 -1.44 -23.74
N ASN A 405 -18.69 -0.53 -24.44
CA ASN A 405 -18.57 0.91 -24.22
C ASN A 405 -17.12 1.40 -24.24
N ALA A 406 -16.31 0.98 -25.22
CA ALA A 406 -14.92 1.44 -25.36
C ALA A 406 -14.81 2.96 -25.14
N GLN A 407 -14.09 3.36 -24.08
CA GLN A 407 -13.97 4.76 -23.69
C GLN A 407 -12.62 5.36 -24.05
N THR A 408 -12.59 6.68 -24.20
CA THR A 408 -11.37 7.44 -24.51
C THR A 408 -10.21 7.08 -23.58
N TYR A 409 -10.41 6.96 -22.27
CA TYR A 409 -9.38 6.52 -21.33
C TYR A 409 -8.77 5.16 -21.71
N THR A 410 -9.62 4.16 -21.92
CA THR A 410 -9.21 2.80 -22.25
C THR A 410 -8.37 2.78 -23.53
N VAL A 411 -8.88 3.41 -24.59
CA VAL A 411 -8.21 3.40 -25.90
C VAL A 411 -6.91 4.22 -25.86
N ALA A 412 -6.90 5.35 -25.15
CA ALA A 412 -5.71 6.16 -24.95
C ALA A 412 -4.62 5.43 -24.18
N LEU A 413 -4.97 4.76 -23.09
CA LEU A 413 -4.02 3.98 -22.28
C LEU A 413 -3.47 2.78 -23.07
N MET A 414 -4.31 2.12 -23.87
CA MET A 414 -3.86 1.09 -24.82
C MET A 414 -2.86 1.66 -25.84
N ALA A 415 -3.13 2.83 -26.42
CA ALA A 415 -2.17 3.50 -27.31
C ALA A 415 -0.85 3.87 -26.60
N MET A 416 -0.92 4.32 -25.35
CA MET A 416 0.28 4.61 -24.56
C MET A 416 1.14 3.35 -24.36
N VAL A 417 0.55 2.25 -23.88
CA VAL A 417 1.31 1.02 -23.61
C VAL A 417 1.83 0.36 -24.89
N PHE A 418 1.04 0.31 -25.96
CA PHE A 418 1.51 -0.26 -27.23
C PHE A 418 2.63 0.57 -27.83
N GLY A 419 2.56 1.90 -27.77
CA GLY A 419 3.65 2.74 -28.26
C GLY A 419 4.93 2.64 -27.42
N GLU A 420 4.82 2.47 -26.10
CA GLU A 420 5.99 2.18 -25.27
C GLU A 420 6.58 0.79 -25.60
N ALA A 421 5.75 -0.23 -25.79
CA ALA A 421 6.21 -1.56 -26.19
C ALA A 421 6.95 -1.52 -27.54
N VAL A 422 6.42 -0.81 -28.55
CA VAL A 422 7.11 -0.60 -29.83
C VAL A 422 8.45 0.12 -29.62
N HIS A 423 8.50 1.15 -28.78
CA HIS A 423 9.73 1.88 -28.48
C HIS A 423 10.79 0.98 -27.82
N VAL A 424 10.40 0.20 -26.81
CA VAL A 424 11.30 -0.74 -26.13
C VAL A 424 11.83 -1.80 -27.10
N LEU A 425 10.95 -2.42 -27.91
CA LEU A 425 11.35 -3.44 -28.89
C LEU A 425 12.29 -2.88 -29.97
N LYS A 426 12.06 -1.65 -30.45
CA LYS A 426 12.94 -1.00 -31.43
C LYS A 426 14.29 -0.59 -30.83
N SER A 427 14.33 -0.32 -29.53
CA SER A 427 15.55 0.10 -28.83
C SER A 427 16.42 -1.10 -28.41
N ASP A 428 15.82 -2.28 -28.27
CA ASP A 428 16.56 -3.51 -28.00
C ASP A 428 17.26 -4.04 -29.26
N ARG A 429 18.59 -3.97 -29.26
CA ARG A 429 19.46 -4.46 -30.34
C ARG A 429 19.34 -5.97 -30.59
N LYS A 430 18.83 -6.74 -29.61
CA LYS A 430 18.65 -8.19 -29.72
C LYS A 430 17.33 -8.56 -30.38
N THR A 431 16.31 -7.72 -30.23
CA THR A 431 14.99 -7.95 -30.82
C THR A 431 15.03 -7.65 -32.33
N LYS A 432 15.00 -8.71 -33.15
CA LYS A 432 14.94 -8.63 -34.62
C LYS A 432 13.60 -9.08 -35.20
N ASP A 433 12.66 -9.55 -34.37
CA ASP A 433 11.38 -10.07 -34.88
C ASP A 433 10.45 -8.91 -35.27
N SER A 434 10.52 -8.54 -36.55
CA SER A 434 9.67 -7.53 -37.16
C SER A 434 8.18 -7.82 -37.03
N ARG A 435 7.77 -9.08 -36.84
CA ARG A 435 6.37 -9.47 -36.68
C ARG A 435 5.82 -9.02 -35.33
N VAL A 436 6.58 -9.21 -34.25
CA VAL A 436 6.18 -8.77 -32.90
C VAL A 436 6.01 -7.25 -32.87
N ILE A 437 6.99 -6.51 -33.41
CA ILE A 437 6.90 -5.05 -33.56
C ILE A 437 5.67 -4.67 -34.41
N GLY A 438 5.41 -5.43 -35.48
CA GLY A 438 4.25 -5.26 -36.35
C GLY A 438 2.91 -5.42 -35.62
N PHE A 439 2.76 -6.43 -34.76
CA PHE A 439 1.55 -6.63 -33.96
C PHE A 439 1.24 -5.44 -33.05
N PHE A 440 2.23 -5.00 -32.26
CA PHE A 440 2.06 -3.82 -31.40
C PHE A 440 1.80 -2.54 -32.20
N SER A 441 2.51 -2.35 -33.31
CA SER A 441 2.32 -1.18 -34.19
C SER A 441 0.94 -1.17 -34.86
N GLY A 442 0.40 -2.35 -35.19
CA GLY A 442 -0.95 -2.52 -35.72
C GLY A 442 -2.01 -2.11 -34.69
N ARG A 443 -1.93 -2.65 -33.47
CA ARG A 443 -2.87 -2.28 -32.40
C ARG A 443 -2.76 -0.80 -32.01
N LEU A 444 -1.54 -0.24 -32.01
CA LEU A 444 -1.32 1.20 -31.79
C LEU A 444 -2.01 2.06 -32.85
N ARG A 445 -1.99 1.64 -34.13
CA ARG A 445 -2.66 2.32 -35.23
C ARG A 445 -4.18 2.31 -35.06
N GLU A 446 -4.75 1.15 -34.73
CA GLU A 446 -6.18 1.03 -34.45
C GLU A 446 -6.62 2.00 -33.33
N CYS A 447 -5.86 2.07 -32.23
CA CYS A 447 -6.15 3.00 -31.15
C CYS A 447 -6.05 4.46 -31.62
N ALA A 448 -5.04 4.81 -32.42
CA ALA A 448 -4.87 6.17 -32.95
C ALA A 448 -6.01 6.58 -33.88
N GLU A 449 -6.41 5.71 -34.80
CA GLU A 449 -7.55 5.92 -35.72
C GLU A 449 -8.85 6.09 -34.92
N TRP A 450 -9.06 5.23 -33.92
CA TRP A 450 -10.21 5.35 -33.04
C TRP A 450 -10.25 6.71 -32.33
N LEU A 451 -9.13 7.18 -31.78
CA LEU A 451 -9.03 8.47 -31.08
C LEU A 451 -9.21 9.67 -32.04
N ILE A 452 -8.69 9.59 -33.26
CA ILE A 452 -8.90 10.62 -34.29
C ILE A 452 -10.38 10.75 -34.62
N GLU A 453 -11.07 9.63 -34.77
CA GLU A 453 -12.51 9.59 -35.06
C GLU A 453 -13.37 9.97 -33.85
N ALA A 454 -12.91 9.71 -32.62
CA ALA A 454 -13.61 10.05 -31.39
C ALA A 454 -13.58 11.56 -31.07
N GLN A 455 -12.67 12.33 -31.68
CA GLN A 455 -12.55 13.75 -31.38
C GLN A 455 -13.84 14.50 -31.74
N VAL A 456 -14.42 15.19 -30.76
CA VAL A 456 -15.61 16.01 -30.96
C VAL A 456 -15.27 17.15 -31.92
N ARG A 457 -16.23 17.54 -32.77
CA ARG A 457 -16.10 18.70 -33.65
C ARG A 457 -17.06 19.78 -33.22
N LEU A 458 -16.53 20.80 -32.55
CA LEU A 458 -17.27 21.97 -32.09
C LEU A 458 -16.89 23.19 -32.92
N ARG A 459 -17.84 24.09 -33.17
CA ARG A 459 -17.59 25.38 -33.80
C ARG A 459 -18.11 26.50 -32.91
N ARG A 460 -17.22 27.38 -32.45
CA ARG A 460 -17.59 28.53 -31.61
C ARG A 460 -16.73 29.74 -32.00
N GLY A 461 -17.36 30.91 -32.15
CA GLY A 461 -16.64 32.15 -32.47
C GLY A 461 -15.81 32.09 -33.76
N GLY A 462 -16.21 31.26 -34.73
CA GLY A 462 -15.47 31.09 -35.99
C GLY A 462 -14.35 30.05 -35.97
N TYR A 463 -13.99 29.50 -34.81
CA TYR A 463 -12.93 28.49 -34.67
C TYR A 463 -13.50 27.08 -34.55
N GLU A 464 -12.82 26.10 -35.15
CA GLU A 464 -13.05 24.69 -34.90
C GLU A 464 -12.26 24.23 -33.67
N MET A 465 -12.95 23.60 -32.73
CA MET A 465 -12.41 23.07 -31.49
C MET A 465 -12.75 21.59 -31.38
N GLY A 466 -11.96 20.83 -30.63
CA GLY A 466 -12.19 19.40 -30.48
C GLY A 466 -11.64 18.80 -29.21
N PRO A 467 -12.45 18.77 -28.13
CA PRO A 467 -12.18 17.93 -26.97
C PRO A 467 -12.50 16.46 -27.26
N TRP A 468 -12.22 15.61 -26.27
CA TRP A 468 -12.72 14.25 -26.19
C TRP A 468 -13.68 14.10 -25.01
N THR A 469 -14.68 13.23 -25.16
CA THR A 469 -15.55 12.77 -24.05
C THR A 469 -15.28 11.29 -23.76
N TYR A 470 -16.04 10.67 -22.87
CA TYR A 470 -15.86 9.26 -22.57
C TYR A 470 -16.17 8.38 -23.78
N ASN A 471 -17.25 8.64 -24.52
CA ASN A 471 -17.77 7.71 -25.52
C ASN A 471 -17.56 8.17 -26.97
N LYS A 472 -17.53 7.20 -27.90
CA LYS A 472 -17.54 7.42 -29.35
C LYS A 472 -18.78 6.74 -29.98
N PRO A 473 -19.68 7.47 -30.66
CA PRO A 473 -19.71 8.93 -30.75
C PRO A 473 -20.05 9.57 -29.39
N ALA A 474 -19.63 10.83 -29.19
CA ALA A 474 -19.98 11.58 -27.98
C ALA A 474 -21.52 11.75 -27.89
N PRO A 475 -22.16 11.43 -26.74
CA PRO A 475 -23.56 11.68 -26.51
C PRO A 475 -23.86 13.18 -26.54
N LYS A 476 -25.06 13.56 -27.02
CA LYS A 476 -25.48 14.97 -27.14
C LYS A 476 -25.44 15.76 -25.82
N GLN A 477 -25.51 15.08 -24.68
CA GLN A 477 -25.57 15.68 -23.34
C GLN A 477 -24.29 15.48 -22.51
N GLU A 478 -23.28 14.81 -23.04
CA GLU A 478 -22.05 14.54 -22.28
C GLU A 478 -21.15 15.78 -22.29
N SER A 479 -20.94 16.38 -21.12
CA SER A 479 -19.96 17.46 -20.95
C SER A 479 -18.55 16.90 -21.17
N SER A 480 -17.75 17.51 -22.04
CA SER A 480 -16.33 17.17 -22.16
C SER A 480 -15.59 17.55 -20.87
N ASP A 481 -14.87 16.59 -20.29
CA ASP A 481 -13.87 16.88 -19.26
C ASP A 481 -12.46 16.97 -19.89
N HIS A 482 -11.57 17.73 -19.24
CA HIS A 482 -10.24 18.01 -19.75
C HIS A 482 -9.29 16.81 -19.63
N SER A 483 -9.59 15.86 -18.75
CA SER A 483 -8.80 14.66 -18.54
C SER A 483 -8.97 13.65 -19.69
N ASN A 484 -10.18 13.46 -20.24
CA ASN A 484 -10.34 12.68 -21.47
C ASN A 484 -9.50 13.26 -22.62
N THR A 485 -9.52 14.59 -22.76
CA THR A 485 -8.72 15.31 -23.77
C THR A 485 -7.21 15.10 -23.55
N GLN A 486 -6.75 15.15 -22.30
CA GLN A 486 -5.35 14.87 -21.94
C GLN A 486 -4.93 13.46 -22.34
N PHE A 487 -5.69 12.43 -21.96
CA PHE A 487 -5.34 11.05 -22.27
C PHE A 487 -5.39 10.78 -23.78
N ALA A 488 -6.41 11.27 -24.49
CA ALA A 488 -6.45 11.16 -25.94
C ALA A 488 -5.20 11.73 -26.61
N MET A 489 -4.74 12.91 -26.18
CA MET A 489 -3.52 13.52 -26.69
C MET A 489 -2.25 12.74 -26.33
N LEU A 490 -2.17 12.14 -25.13
CA LEU A 490 -1.07 11.24 -24.76
C LEU A 490 -1.00 10.00 -25.68
N GLY A 491 -2.15 9.36 -25.94
CA GLY A 491 -2.24 8.22 -26.84
C GLY A 491 -1.85 8.57 -28.28
N LEU A 492 -2.36 9.69 -28.80
CA LEU A 492 -2.01 10.19 -30.14
C LEU A 492 -0.53 10.59 -30.26
N LEU A 493 0.04 11.18 -29.21
CA LEU A 493 1.47 11.52 -29.20
C LEU A 493 2.33 10.25 -29.19
N SER A 494 1.94 9.23 -28.43
CA SER A 494 2.58 7.91 -28.43
C SER A 494 2.59 7.28 -29.85
N ALA A 495 1.46 7.34 -30.55
CA ALA A 495 1.33 6.90 -31.93
C ALA A 495 2.22 7.72 -32.89
N ARG A 496 2.19 9.05 -32.78
CA ARG A 496 3.03 9.96 -33.58
C ARG A 496 4.51 9.66 -33.42
N ASN A 497 4.97 9.50 -32.19
CA ASN A 497 6.38 9.20 -31.89
C ASN A 497 6.83 7.86 -32.46
N ASN A 498 5.90 6.94 -32.72
CA ASN A 498 6.16 5.66 -33.35
C ASN A 498 5.95 5.65 -34.88
N GLY A 499 5.80 6.83 -35.50
CA GLY A 499 5.73 6.99 -36.95
C GLY A 499 4.32 6.88 -37.54
N ILE A 500 3.28 6.89 -36.71
CA ILE A 500 1.88 6.92 -37.18
C ILE A 500 1.48 8.37 -37.43
N ALA A 501 1.04 8.67 -38.65
CA ALA A 501 0.67 10.02 -39.04
C ALA A 501 -0.64 10.45 -38.34
N ILE A 502 -0.57 11.54 -37.57
CA ILE A 502 -1.73 12.18 -36.95
C ILE A 502 -2.04 13.47 -37.72
N PRO A 503 -3.26 13.67 -38.27
CA PRO A 503 -3.59 14.86 -39.04
C PRO A 503 -3.40 16.16 -38.25
N ALA A 504 -2.83 17.19 -38.87
CA ALA A 504 -2.59 18.49 -38.23
C ALA A 504 -3.87 19.12 -37.65
N ALA A 505 -5.01 18.91 -38.32
CA ALA A 505 -6.31 19.40 -37.86
C ALA A 505 -6.73 18.84 -36.49
N VAL A 506 -6.27 17.65 -36.10
CA VAL A 506 -6.54 17.06 -34.78
C VAL A 506 -5.85 17.88 -33.69
N TRP A 507 -4.57 18.19 -33.89
CA TRP A 507 -3.79 19.05 -32.98
C TRP A 507 -4.31 20.48 -32.95
N GLN A 508 -4.72 21.03 -34.10
CA GLN A 508 -5.29 22.37 -34.18
C GLN A 508 -6.59 22.49 -33.37
N ARG A 509 -7.53 21.56 -33.55
CA ARG A 509 -8.79 21.53 -32.79
C ARG A 509 -8.56 21.36 -31.29
N ALA A 510 -7.60 20.50 -30.90
CA ALA A 510 -7.25 20.32 -29.50
C ALA A 510 -6.63 21.60 -28.91
N LEU A 511 -5.70 22.25 -29.62
CA LEU A 511 -5.10 23.52 -29.19
C LEU A 511 -6.18 24.59 -29.01
N GLN A 512 -7.09 24.75 -29.96
CA GLN A 512 -8.17 25.72 -29.86
C GLN A 512 -9.10 25.45 -28.66
N TRP A 513 -9.37 24.18 -28.34
CA TRP A 513 -10.12 23.83 -27.13
C TRP A 513 -9.41 24.27 -25.85
N TRP A 514 -8.12 23.95 -25.69
CA TRP A 514 -7.36 24.36 -24.52
C TRP A 514 -7.24 25.88 -24.41
N LEU A 515 -7.03 26.61 -25.51
CA LEU A 515 -7.02 28.06 -25.49
C LEU A 515 -8.39 28.65 -25.09
N HIS A 516 -9.49 28.06 -25.57
CA HIS A 516 -10.84 28.49 -25.23
C HIS A 516 -11.20 28.26 -23.75
N ALA A 517 -10.74 27.15 -23.19
CA ALA A 517 -11.10 26.71 -21.85
C ALA A 517 -10.16 27.23 -20.75
N GLN A 518 -9.15 28.04 -21.09
CA GLN A 518 -8.27 28.65 -20.09
C GLN A 518 -9.03 29.68 -19.25
N MET A 519 -8.91 29.57 -17.94
CA MET A 519 -9.61 30.39 -16.95
C MET A 519 -8.88 31.71 -16.69
N GLU A 520 -9.54 32.64 -15.98
CA GLU A 520 -8.96 33.94 -15.61
C GLU A 520 -7.67 33.81 -14.77
N ASP A 521 -7.60 32.80 -13.90
CA ASP A 521 -6.41 32.50 -13.10
C ASP A 521 -5.26 31.87 -13.92
N GLY A 522 -5.46 31.62 -15.21
CA GLY A 522 -4.50 30.98 -16.11
C GLY A 522 -4.55 29.45 -16.08
N GLY A 523 -5.33 28.84 -15.19
CA GLY A 523 -5.49 27.40 -15.09
C GLY A 523 -6.59 26.85 -15.99
N TRP A 524 -6.86 25.55 -15.84
CA TRP A 524 -7.95 24.86 -16.52
C TRP A 524 -8.84 24.10 -15.53
N PRO A 525 -10.17 24.11 -15.70
CA PRO A 525 -11.09 23.39 -14.84
C PRO A 525 -11.15 21.91 -15.22
N TYR A 526 -11.75 21.07 -14.37
CA TYR A 526 -12.03 19.68 -14.74
C TYR A 526 -13.07 19.59 -15.84
N VAL A 527 -14.25 20.18 -15.62
CA VAL A 527 -15.31 20.38 -16.62
C VAL A 527 -15.46 21.88 -16.88
N LEU A 528 -15.56 22.28 -18.15
CA LEU A 528 -15.84 23.67 -18.48
C LEU A 528 -17.33 23.97 -18.25
N GLN A 529 -17.64 24.79 -17.25
CA GLN A 529 -18.97 25.38 -17.04
C GLN A 529 -18.92 26.87 -17.41
N GLU A 530 -19.84 27.33 -18.25
CA GLU A 530 -19.75 28.67 -18.85
C GLU A 530 -19.85 29.81 -17.83
N ASP A 531 -20.53 29.58 -16.71
CA ASP A 531 -20.76 30.51 -15.60
C ASP A 531 -19.66 30.50 -14.52
N GLN A 532 -18.71 29.55 -14.58
CA GLN A 532 -17.70 29.33 -13.53
C GLN A 532 -16.25 29.55 -14.00
N ARG A 533 -15.98 30.56 -14.85
CA ARG A 533 -14.65 30.82 -15.47
C ARG A 533 -13.52 31.32 -14.56
N LYS A 534 -13.66 31.19 -13.24
CA LYS A 534 -12.78 31.86 -12.27
C LYS A 534 -11.52 31.10 -11.90
N THR A 535 -11.59 29.78 -11.74
CA THR A 535 -10.45 29.00 -11.19
C THR A 535 -10.24 27.66 -11.87
N GLY A 536 -9.00 27.37 -12.24
CA GLY A 536 -8.57 26.04 -12.65
C GLY A 536 -8.34 25.09 -11.47
N SER A 537 -8.28 23.78 -11.76
CA SER A 537 -7.82 22.74 -10.82
C SER A 537 -6.32 22.48 -10.98
N ASN A 538 -5.65 21.86 -10.00
CA ASN A 538 -4.20 21.60 -10.10
C ASN A 538 -3.85 20.60 -11.21
N SER A 539 -4.47 19.42 -11.20
CA SER A 539 -4.32 18.41 -12.26
C SER A 539 -4.58 18.99 -13.64
N MET A 540 -5.72 19.63 -13.87
CA MET A 540 -6.02 20.13 -15.21
C MET A 540 -5.19 21.35 -15.60
N SER A 541 -4.73 22.16 -14.65
CA SER A 541 -3.79 23.23 -14.96
C SER A 541 -2.47 22.66 -15.52
N ALA A 542 -1.95 21.61 -14.89
CA ALA A 542 -0.75 20.93 -15.37
C ALA A 542 -1.01 20.16 -16.68
N ALA A 543 -2.12 19.44 -16.78
CA ALA A 543 -2.52 18.74 -18.00
C ALA A 543 -2.68 19.69 -19.20
N GLY A 544 -3.33 20.84 -18.99
CA GLY A 544 -3.55 21.85 -20.01
C GLY A 544 -2.25 22.50 -20.47
N MET A 545 -1.32 22.77 -19.54
CA MET A 545 0.03 23.21 -19.89
C MET A 545 0.73 22.19 -20.79
N TYR A 546 0.73 20.91 -20.40
CA TYR A 546 1.36 19.84 -21.19
C TYR A 546 0.71 19.71 -22.57
N CYS A 547 -0.62 19.62 -22.64
CA CYS A 547 -1.34 19.44 -23.89
C CYS A 547 -1.18 20.63 -24.84
N THR A 548 -1.22 21.85 -24.31
CA THR A 548 -1.01 23.08 -25.08
C THR A 548 0.39 23.07 -25.71
N LEU A 549 1.43 22.74 -24.93
CA LEU A 549 2.80 22.64 -25.42
C LEU A 549 2.96 21.52 -26.47
N VAL A 550 2.35 20.35 -26.28
CA VAL A 550 2.35 19.25 -27.27
C VAL A 550 1.72 19.70 -28.58
N ALA A 551 0.53 20.30 -28.54
CA ALA A 551 -0.17 20.71 -29.75
C ALA A 551 0.59 21.83 -30.49
N MET A 552 1.07 22.84 -29.76
CA MET A 552 1.92 23.91 -30.33
C MET A 552 3.18 23.32 -30.98
N SER A 553 3.88 22.43 -30.28
CA SER A 553 5.10 21.78 -30.77
C SER A 553 4.83 20.94 -32.02
N CYS A 554 3.76 20.13 -32.03
CA CYS A 554 3.40 19.31 -33.19
C CYS A 554 3.02 20.14 -34.42
N LEU A 555 2.29 21.25 -34.23
CA LEU A 555 1.87 22.14 -35.32
C LEU A 555 3.02 22.99 -35.87
N ARG A 556 3.88 23.49 -34.97
CA ARG A 556 4.93 24.47 -35.32
C ARG A 556 6.30 23.82 -35.52
N LYS A 557 6.43 22.53 -35.23
CA LYS A 557 7.68 21.76 -35.29
C LYS A 557 8.81 22.39 -34.48
N LYS A 558 8.49 22.89 -33.28
CA LYS A 558 9.44 23.50 -32.34
C LYS A 558 9.58 22.67 -31.08
N ASP A 559 10.75 22.72 -30.45
CA ASP A 559 10.93 22.18 -29.10
C ASP A 559 9.90 22.83 -28.16
N PRO A 560 9.10 22.05 -27.40
CA PRO A 560 8.19 22.59 -26.39
C PRO A 560 8.83 23.61 -25.44
N LYS A 561 10.11 23.45 -25.06
CA LYS A 561 10.82 24.38 -24.17
C LYS A 561 10.91 25.78 -24.76
N ALA A 562 11.06 25.89 -26.07
CA ALA A 562 11.12 27.16 -26.79
C ALA A 562 9.76 27.88 -26.89
N LEU A 563 8.67 27.21 -26.50
CA LEU A 563 7.29 27.73 -26.54
C LEU A 563 6.80 28.17 -25.15
N THR A 564 7.64 28.03 -24.12
CA THR A 564 7.26 28.33 -22.71
C THR A 564 7.02 29.81 -22.42
N GLY A 565 7.53 30.70 -23.28
CA GLY A 565 7.28 32.14 -23.21
C GLY A 565 5.93 32.59 -23.76
N GLU A 566 5.11 31.67 -24.29
CA GLU A 566 3.79 32.02 -24.82
C GLU A 566 2.77 32.26 -23.71
N ASP A 567 1.89 33.25 -23.94
CA ASP A 567 0.83 33.70 -23.04
C ASP A 567 0.13 32.61 -22.23
N PRO A 568 -0.46 31.55 -22.83
CA PRO A 568 -1.17 30.53 -22.06
C PRO A 568 -0.24 29.79 -21.08
N ILE A 569 1.04 29.61 -21.42
CA ILE A 569 2.02 28.92 -20.59
C ILE A 569 2.55 29.84 -19.48
N VAL A 570 2.79 31.12 -19.78
CA VAL A 570 3.18 32.12 -18.77
C VAL A 570 2.09 32.28 -17.71
N LYS A 571 0.81 32.32 -18.11
CA LYS A 571 -0.33 32.44 -17.19
C LYS A 571 -0.43 31.27 -16.22
N VAL A 572 -0.38 30.03 -16.71
CA VAL A 572 -0.49 28.85 -15.84
C VAL A 572 0.74 28.70 -14.92
N LEU A 573 1.94 29.04 -15.39
CA LEU A 573 3.13 29.09 -14.53
C LEU A 573 2.97 30.15 -13.44
N GLY A 574 2.43 31.32 -13.79
CA GLY A 574 2.09 32.37 -12.82
C GLY A 574 1.11 31.89 -11.75
N ARG A 575 0.10 31.09 -12.13
CA ARG A 575 -0.82 30.42 -11.18
C ARG A 575 -0.07 29.48 -10.25
N MET A 576 0.72 28.55 -10.82
CA MET A 576 1.46 27.54 -10.06
C MET A 576 2.45 28.17 -9.07
N LYS A 577 3.04 29.32 -9.41
CA LYS A 577 3.88 30.09 -8.49
C LYS A 577 3.10 30.60 -7.28
N LYS A 578 1.89 31.12 -7.49
CA LYS A 578 1.03 31.63 -6.40
C LYS A 578 0.46 30.53 -5.52
N SER A 579 0.09 29.39 -6.11
CA SER A 579 -0.63 28.33 -5.39
C SER A 579 0.22 27.14 -4.97
N TYR A 580 1.44 27.01 -5.49
CA TYR A 580 2.34 25.86 -5.39
C TYR A 580 1.63 24.49 -5.44
N PRO A 581 1.56 23.82 -6.61
CA PRO A 581 0.65 22.69 -6.81
C PRO A 581 1.11 21.36 -6.16
N VAL A 582 2.22 21.37 -5.41
CA VAL A 582 2.72 20.18 -4.71
C VAL A 582 2.17 20.16 -3.28
N PRO A 583 1.48 19.08 -2.86
CA PRO A 583 1.02 18.92 -1.49
C PRO A 583 2.17 18.96 -0.49
N ALA A 584 1.91 19.48 0.70
CA ALA A 584 2.85 19.35 1.80
C ALA A 584 3.05 17.87 2.17
N ALA A 585 4.27 17.50 2.56
CA ALA A 585 4.55 16.17 3.06
C ALA A 585 3.68 15.88 4.30
N GLY A 586 3.02 14.72 4.28
CA GLY A 586 2.05 14.31 5.30
C GLY A 586 1.10 13.26 4.73
N ARG A 587 0.28 12.64 5.60
CA ARG A 587 -0.72 11.67 5.13
C ARG A 587 -1.80 12.37 4.30
N SER A 588 -2.08 11.83 3.11
CA SER A 588 -3.21 12.29 2.30
C SER A 588 -4.53 12.08 3.06
N LEU A 589 -5.37 13.10 3.08
CA LEU A 589 -6.73 13.05 3.64
C LEU A 589 -7.80 12.83 2.56
N GLN A 590 -7.41 12.77 1.28
CA GLN A 590 -8.32 12.72 0.13
C GLN A 590 -8.37 11.32 -0.49
N PHE A 591 -9.58 10.85 -0.81
CA PHE A 591 -9.88 9.53 -1.36
C PHE A 591 -10.51 9.65 -2.75
N GLY A 592 -10.18 8.73 -3.66
CA GLY A 592 -10.87 8.52 -4.93
C GLY A 592 -10.10 9.01 -6.18
N HIS A 593 -10.22 8.25 -7.27
CA HIS A 593 -9.39 8.38 -8.49
C HIS A 593 -9.47 9.72 -9.23
N VAL A 594 -10.63 10.40 -9.24
CA VAL A 594 -10.87 11.61 -10.05
C VAL A 594 -10.38 12.88 -9.35
N PHE A 595 -10.21 12.83 -8.04
CA PHE A 595 -9.65 13.90 -7.20
C PHE A 595 -8.38 13.43 -6.48
N SER A 596 -7.71 12.43 -7.05
CA SER A 596 -6.52 11.84 -6.47
C SER A 596 -5.35 12.82 -6.55
N VAL A 597 -4.71 13.05 -5.41
CA VAL A 597 -3.46 13.81 -5.31
C VAL A 597 -2.35 13.17 -6.17
N TYR A 598 -2.38 11.86 -6.38
CA TYR A 598 -1.42 11.19 -7.26
C TYR A 598 -1.65 11.57 -8.73
N TYR A 599 -2.89 11.83 -9.14
CA TYR A 599 -3.19 12.35 -10.47
C TYR A 599 -2.75 13.81 -10.66
N ASP A 600 -2.87 14.64 -9.62
CA ASP A 600 -2.31 15.99 -9.60
C ASP A 600 -0.79 15.95 -9.82
N LEU A 601 -0.08 15.10 -9.06
CA LEU A 601 1.38 14.92 -9.19
C LEU A 601 1.76 14.35 -10.56
N TYR A 602 1.08 13.31 -11.03
CA TYR A 602 1.25 12.75 -12.37
C TYR A 602 1.11 13.82 -13.48
N SER A 603 0.11 14.69 -13.37
CA SER A 603 -0.08 15.76 -14.33
C SER A 603 1.00 16.83 -14.21
N LEU A 604 1.42 17.16 -12.98
CA LEU A 604 2.51 18.09 -12.70
C LEU A 604 3.83 17.62 -13.30
N ASP A 605 4.22 16.34 -13.14
CA ASP A 605 5.47 15.82 -13.72
C ASP A 605 5.53 16.12 -15.21
N ARG A 606 4.44 15.86 -15.93
CA ARG A 606 4.38 16.01 -17.39
C ARG A 606 4.58 17.46 -17.78
N ALA A 607 3.86 18.36 -17.10
CA ALA A 607 3.93 19.80 -17.32
C ALA A 607 5.34 20.35 -17.07
N MET A 608 5.98 19.93 -15.98
CA MET A 608 7.31 20.39 -15.61
C MET A 608 8.39 19.81 -16.51
N MET A 609 8.28 18.52 -16.85
CA MET A 609 9.22 17.83 -17.74
C MET A 609 9.17 18.38 -19.17
N ILE A 610 7.98 18.58 -19.74
CA ILE A 610 7.85 19.08 -21.11
C ILE A 610 8.29 20.55 -21.26
N SER A 611 8.06 21.37 -20.23
CA SER A 611 8.48 22.77 -20.21
C SER A 611 9.95 22.96 -19.82
N GLY A 612 10.58 21.94 -19.24
CA GLY A 612 11.92 22.06 -18.67
C GLY A 612 11.97 22.88 -17.37
N THR A 613 10.83 23.07 -16.69
CA THR A 613 10.78 23.76 -15.40
C THR A 613 11.32 22.85 -14.31
N THR A 614 12.45 23.23 -13.71
CA THR A 614 13.12 22.47 -12.64
C THR A 614 12.67 22.87 -11.24
N SER A 615 12.07 24.06 -11.08
CA SER A 615 11.61 24.58 -9.79
C SER A 615 10.45 25.56 -9.96
N ILE A 616 9.59 25.65 -8.94
CA ILE A 616 8.51 26.64 -8.84
C ILE A 616 8.75 27.45 -7.57
N GLU A 617 8.87 28.78 -7.68
CA GLU A 617 9.19 29.68 -6.56
C GLU A 617 10.40 29.21 -5.72
N GLY A 618 11.48 28.79 -6.39
CA GLY A 618 12.71 28.33 -5.74
C GLY A 618 12.62 26.94 -5.09
N ARG A 619 11.46 26.26 -5.18
CA ARG A 619 11.26 24.91 -4.64
C ARG A 619 11.38 23.84 -5.73
N ASP A 620 12.02 22.73 -5.37
CA ASP A 620 12.13 21.55 -6.24
C ASP A 620 10.83 20.74 -6.17
N TRP A 621 9.97 20.93 -7.18
CA TRP A 621 8.67 20.29 -7.25
C TRP A 621 8.74 18.76 -7.25
N TYR A 622 9.83 18.19 -7.80
CA TYR A 622 9.97 16.74 -7.90
C TYR A 622 10.27 16.17 -6.53
N ARG A 623 11.22 16.75 -5.81
CA ARG A 623 11.61 16.26 -4.49
C ARG A 623 10.51 16.46 -3.48
N ASP A 624 9.79 17.58 -3.55
CA ASP A 624 8.62 17.80 -2.71
C ASP A 624 7.51 16.77 -2.98
N GLY A 625 7.23 16.46 -4.26
CA GLY A 625 6.26 15.44 -4.63
C GLY A 625 6.71 14.02 -4.29
N ALA A 626 8.00 13.73 -4.44
CA ALA A 626 8.60 12.45 -4.08
C ALA A 626 8.52 12.25 -2.57
N LEU A 627 8.86 13.25 -1.75
CA LEU A 627 8.71 13.17 -0.30
C LEU A 627 7.26 12.88 0.10
N PHE A 628 6.28 13.52 -0.53
CA PHE A 628 4.87 13.22 -0.31
C PHE A 628 4.54 11.76 -0.65
N ILE A 629 4.99 11.26 -1.80
CA ILE A 629 4.75 9.88 -2.23
C ILE A 629 5.40 8.89 -1.25
N LEU A 630 6.67 9.09 -0.87
CA LEU A 630 7.37 8.26 0.10
C LEU A 630 6.61 8.23 1.45
N TYR A 631 6.08 9.37 1.88
CA TYR A 631 5.28 9.47 3.10
C TYR A 631 4.00 8.61 3.07
N ASN A 632 3.43 8.40 1.89
CA ASN A 632 2.12 7.76 1.74
C ASN A 632 2.19 6.32 1.21
N GLN A 633 3.38 5.76 1.00
CA GLN A 633 3.50 4.36 0.60
C GLN A 633 3.13 3.45 1.76
N LEU A 634 2.20 2.52 1.53
CA LEU A 634 1.79 1.54 2.52
C LEU A 634 2.86 0.46 2.70
N SER A 635 2.77 -0.28 3.81
CA SER A 635 3.71 -1.37 4.12
C SER A 635 3.75 -2.49 3.08
N THR A 636 2.70 -2.60 2.26
CA THR A 636 2.58 -3.55 1.17
C THR A 636 3.14 -3.03 -0.16
N GLY A 637 3.60 -1.78 -0.22
CA GLY A 637 4.25 -1.16 -1.37
C GLY A 637 3.36 -0.25 -2.23
N GLU A 638 2.05 -0.22 -1.96
CA GLU A 638 1.07 0.52 -2.76
C GLU A 638 0.76 1.92 -2.26
N TRP A 639 0.05 2.65 -3.13
CA TRP A 639 -0.63 3.90 -2.84
C TRP A 639 -2.11 3.73 -3.17
N LEU A 640 -2.91 3.37 -2.17
CA LEU A 640 -4.38 3.16 -2.23
C LEU A 640 -4.85 2.01 -3.12
N ASP A 641 -4.59 2.07 -4.42
CA ASP A 641 -5.08 1.13 -5.42
C ASP A 641 -4.14 1.05 -6.63
N ALA A 642 -4.53 0.27 -7.65
CA ALA A 642 -3.72 0.07 -8.85
C ALA A 642 -3.49 1.36 -9.66
N THR A 643 -4.50 2.22 -9.78
CA THR A 643 -4.43 3.47 -10.55
C THR A 643 -3.52 4.47 -9.85
N ASP A 644 -3.72 4.70 -8.55
CA ASP A 644 -2.93 5.64 -7.76
C ASP A 644 -1.48 5.16 -7.59
N THR A 645 -1.29 3.86 -7.43
CA THR A 645 0.06 3.25 -7.47
C THR A 645 0.73 3.50 -8.81
N CYS A 646 0.01 3.39 -9.93
CA CYS A 646 0.57 3.72 -11.24
C CYS A 646 0.98 5.19 -11.34
N PHE A 647 0.12 6.12 -10.91
CA PHE A 647 0.43 7.55 -10.93
C PHE A 647 1.62 7.92 -10.05
N ALA A 648 1.72 7.36 -8.84
CA ALA A 648 2.86 7.53 -7.96
C ALA A 648 4.17 7.05 -8.60
N LEU A 649 4.17 5.83 -9.16
CA LEU A 649 5.34 5.25 -9.82
C LEU A 649 5.76 6.05 -11.06
N LEU A 650 4.80 6.48 -11.88
CA LEU A 650 5.08 7.28 -13.07
C LEU A 650 5.67 8.65 -12.71
N PHE A 651 5.19 9.27 -11.63
CA PHE A 651 5.79 10.50 -11.09
C PHE A 651 7.23 10.27 -10.63
N LEU A 652 7.47 9.25 -9.80
CA LEU A 652 8.80 8.93 -9.28
C LEU A 652 9.80 8.65 -10.41
N LYS A 653 9.35 8.01 -11.49
CA LYS A 653 10.13 7.76 -12.71
C LYS A 653 10.24 8.97 -13.65
N LYS A 654 9.52 10.08 -13.38
CA LYS A 654 9.35 11.22 -14.30
C LYS A 654 8.94 10.76 -15.71
N ALA A 655 8.03 9.80 -15.76
CA ALA A 655 7.70 9.05 -16.95
C ALA A 655 6.68 9.80 -17.83
N TYR A 656 7.15 10.83 -18.53
CA TYR A 656 6.36 11.60 -19.50
C TYR A 656 6.61 11.14 -20.95
N ILE A 657 5.65 11.42 -21.84
CA ILE A 657 5.80 11.20 -23.28
C ILE A 657 6.36 12.49 -23.89
N ALA A 658 7.62 12.50 -24.29
CA ALA A 658 8.22 13.67 -24.95
C ALA A 658 7.67 13.84 -26.37
N VAL A 659 7.76 15.05 -26.93
CA VAL A 659 7.53 15.25 -28.37
C VAL A 659 8.82 14.86 -29.11
N ALA A 660 8.77 13.79 -29.90
CA ALA A 660 9.94 13.39 -30.70
C ALA A 660 10.31 14.51 -31.70
N SER A 661 11.56 14.96 -31.65
CA SER A 661 12.14 15.85 -32.66
C SER A 661 12.16 15.10 -33.99
N GLY A 662 11.58 15.68 -35.03
CA GLY A 662 11.44 15.06 -36.34
C GLY A 662 12.76 14.91 -37.13
N GLU A 663 13.92 15.07 -36.50
CA GLU A 663 15.25 15.04 -37.15
C GLU A 663 15.86 13.63 -37.17
N GLY A 664 15.02 12.64 -37.49
CA GLY A 664 15.41 11.25 -37.63
C GLY A 664 14.95 10.69 -38.98
N LYS A 665 15.30 11.35 -40.09
CA LYS A 665 15.43 10.77 -41.42
C LYS A 665 16.45 11.53 -42.24
#